data_AF-C5BMP1-F1
#
_entry.id   AF-C5BMP1-F1
#
_cell.length_a   1.000
_cell.length_b   1.000
_cell.length_c   1.000
_cell.angle_alpha   90.00
_cell.angle_beta   90.00
_cell.angle_gamma   90.00
#
_symmetry.space_group_name_H-M   'P 1'
#
loop_
_entity.id
_entity.type
_entity.pdbx_description
1 polymer ?
#
loop_
_entity_poly.entity_id
_entity_poly.type
_entity_poly.pdbx_seq_one_letter_code
_entity_poly.pdbx_strand_id
1 'polypeptide(L)'
;MKVSLFRRYVGLSCVIFALSACGGGGSGSSGGTGTPGNGNTSNSSSSSSSSSSSSSSSSTTGSTSNSSSSSSSSNTSSSTSSTSSSSSSSSSSSSGAPDSASSSSSSSSSSSSSSSSSSSSSSSSSSSSSSSSSSSSSGGVALPVLADLPIQQFIQDELISIALTSSAGKALTDCAADLPAGWSIAISAAADGCEISGEASDLLSLTEITVTATNSAGSDSGRVPVEVVAASPFITTWQTNNEGASEDNQIFLPVSPDFDYDFNVDWGDGSSDINVTDSITHTYAQPGTYQVSITGRYPQPACNINGDEFKLISVDAWGNRPWLSMSYSFAFCSSLVSVDSQAPNLSRVTDLEGMFLFASHFNSPIDNWDTSAITNMRRMFYGAESFDQDISTWDVSQVQTMAEMFKEAFVFNRPIGGWDVSKVTEMNSLFESAALFNQDITSWDVSGVTTMAEMFNGAEAFNQNIGNWDVSNVESMGSMFREASAFNQNIAAWQIGKVTDLYSMFRDAVAFNQDISDWDTSQVTTMDSMFRQAQNFDQDLSQWNISAVTNMASFAESSGLSFNNYNAMLQAWAQLPLQSDVAFGVGSLQYGFEAEAARTTIIDTFGWSIEDGGLATLPALQDTATTFYTANGVKFLLTNLGGSPESCAADDLPAGLSIGLSENGSSCVITGAAQAIQAETVVSVSATNVVGTKSANLTLTVLEETPFVTIWKTDNTGASDDSQITIQTNASFAYDYTVDWGDGSVDANLTGDSTHTYASAGEYTVSISGNFPAITFTPSNSANASDSLKLLSVEHWGLRTWLSMENAFFNCDNLVINDTTSPDLSQATVMTNVFAQASNFNSDISGWDVSNITRLDGAFVSAKAFNQDIGAWNVSKVTTMRSMFNSASVFNQNIGSWDVSQVTDMAFMFNAAKSFNQDIGNWNVDKVLSMTSMFEQAQVFDQDISAWNTGKVTSMGRMFREARAFNQEIGLWDVSSVTNMSDLFFASSAFNADLSTWDVSSATNLSRMFRGANNFDQNLADWDISSASNMSDTFSVTPLSTSNYDAILIAWSQNPNIKNGVKLGATSTHYSSAAQSARDFLINEKGWEINDAGLFIAP
;
A
#
# COMPACT_ATOMS: atom_id res chain seq x y z
N MET A 1 -25.00 -12.01 1.29
CA MET A 1 -25.64 -13.06 0.45
C MET A 1 -24.63 -13.59 -0.59
N LYS A 2 -23.42 -13.99 -0.17
CA LYS A 2 -22.28 -14.36 -1.04
C LYS A 2 -21.67 -15.72 -0.62
N VAL A 3 -22.44 -16.81 -0.70
CA VAL A 3 -21.96 -18.19 -0.43
C VAL A 3 -22.50 -19.21 -1.45
N SER A 4 -23.42 -18.82 -2.33
CA SER A 4 -24.19 -19.73 -3.20
C SER A 4 -23.76 -19.78 -4.67
N LEU A 5 -22.65 -19.14 -5.06
CA LEU A 5 -22.11 -19.21 -6.44
C LEU A 5 -20.93 -20.19 -6.59
N PHE A 6 -20.10 -20.37 -5.56
CA PHE A 6 -18.80 -21.07 -5.68
C PHE A 6 -18.91 -22.56 -6.05
N ARG A 7 -20.03 -23.22 -5.72
CA ARG A 7 -20.29 -24.64 -6.07
C ARG A 7 -20.66 -24.88 -7.55
N ARG A 8 -20.23 -24.03 -8.49
CA ARG A 8 -20.44 -24.22 -9.93
C ARG A 8 -19.17 -24.21 -10.80
N TYR A 9 -18.03 -23.70 -10.32
CA TYR A 9 -16.80 -23.65 -11.13
C TYR A 9 -15.95 -24.93 -11.06
N VAL A 10 -15.92 -25.59 -9.89
CA VAL A 10 -15.24 -26.90 -9.67
C VAL A 10 -15.76 -28.03 -10.60
N GLY A 11 -16.85 -27.80 -11.35
CA GLY A 11 -17.47 -28.79 -12.22
C GLY A 11 -17.02 -28.79 -13.69
N LEU A 12 -16.10 -27.93 -14.13
CA LEU A 12 -15.83 -27.74 -15.57
C LEU A 12 -14.41 -28.08 -16.07
N SER A 13 -13.38 -28.09 -15.22
CA SER A 13 -11.98 -28.33 -15.66
C SER A 13 -11.62 -29.80 -15.92
N CYS A 14 -12.58 -30.73 -15.80
CA CYS A 14 -12.31 -32.17 -15.72
C CYS A 14 -12.31 -32.91 -17.08
N VAL A 15 -12.20 -32.22 -18.23
CA VAL A 15 -12.35 -32.85 -19.57
C VAL A 15 -11.44 -32.26 -20.67
N ILE A 16 -10.11 -32.35 -20.54
CA ILE A 16 -9.18 -32.38 -21.69
C ILE A 16 -8.02 -33.37 -21.44
N PHE A 17 -8.18 -34.63 -21.85
CA PHE A 17 -7.16 -35.51 -22.50
C PHE A 17 -7.58 -37.00 -22.49
N ALA A 18 -8.34 -37.46 -23.50
CA ALA A 18 -8.46 -38.88 -23.88
C ALA A 18 -9.12 -39.03 -25.26
N LEU A 19 -8.84 -40.13 -25.99
CA LEU A 19 -9.18 -40.28 -27.41
C LEU A 19 -10.22 -41.37 -27.73
N SER A 20 -11.30 -40.94 -28.40
CA SER A 20 -11.95 -41.63 -29.54
C SER A 20 -12.86 -42.87 -29.34
N ALA A 21 -13.67 -43.08 -30.39
CA ALA A 21 -14.33 -44.32 -30.84
C ALA A 21 -15.68 -44.78 -30.20
N CYS A 22 -16.64 -45.04 -31.10
CA CYS A 22 -17.96 -45.68 -30.92
C CYS A 22 -19.00 -45.00 -30.00
N GLY A 23 -20.31 -45.04 -30.28
CA GLY A 23 -20.95 -45.45 -31.54
C GLY A 23 -22.44 -45.85 -31.45
N GLY A 24 -23.35 -44.95 -31.81
CA GLY A 24 -24.66 -45.28 -32.41
C GLY A 24 -25.89 -45.45 -31.50
N GLY A 25 -26.89 -44.59 -31.71
CA GLY A 25 -28.31 -44.77 -31.31
C GLY A 25 -28.68 -44.43 -29.86
N GLY A 26 -29.92 -44.04 -29.54
CA GLY A 26 -31.04 -43.68 -30.42
C GLY A 26 -32.43 -43.90 -29.79
N SER A 27 -33.27 -42.84 -29.74
CA SER A 27 -34.65 -42.81 -29.16
C SER A 27 -34.75 -43.09 -27.64
N GLY A 28 -35.80 -42.69 -26.91
CA GLY A 28 -36.99 -41.88 -27.21
C GLY A 28 -37.69 -41.46 -25.89
N SER A 29 -38.28 -40.26 -25.81
CA SER A 29 -39.72 -39.99 -25.99
C SER A 29 -40.66 -40.33 -24.81
N SER A 30 -41.39 -39.31 -24.32
CA SER A 30 -42.65 -39.35 -23.54
C SER A 30 -42.63 -39.94 -22.10
N GLY A 31 -43.49 -39.49 -21.17
CA GLY A 31 -44.44 -38.35 -21.18
C GLY A 31 -45.73 -38.58 -20.37
N GLY A 32 -46.37 -37.50 -19.91
CA GLY A 32 -47.70 -37.48 -19.27
C GLY A 32 -47.66 -37.31 -17.73
N THR A 33 -48.01 -36.19 -17.07
CA THR A 33 -49.21 -35.30 -17.04
C THR A 33 -50.33 -35.74 -16.08
N GLY A 34 -50.69 -34.87 -15.11
CA GLY A 34 -51.80 -35.07 -14.18
C GLY A 34 -52.13 -33.85 -13.31
N THR A 35 -52.94 -32.93 -13.83
CA THR A 35 -53.49 -31.71 -13.17
C THR A 35 -55.01 -31.86 -12.94
N PRO A 36 -55.77 -30.89 -12.37
CA PRO A 36 -55.44 -29.67 -11.59
C PRO A 36 -56.20 -29.56 -10.24
N GLY A 37 -56.01 -28.46 -9.49
CA GLY A 37 -56.89 -28.06 -8.36
C GLY A 37 -56.68 -26.61 -7.90
N ASN A 38 -57.75 -25.80 -7.83
CA ASN A 38 -57.72 -24.38 -7.40
C ASN A 38 -57.90 -24.22 -5.88
N GLY A 39 -57.41 -23.12 -5.27
CA GLY A 39 -57.86 -22.77 -3.90
C GLY A 39 -57.13 -21.66 -3.11
N ASN A 40 -57.18 -20.42 -3.60
CA ASN A 40 -56.91 -19.15 -2.90
C ASN A 40 -57.04 -19.12 -1.35
N THR A 41 -56.09 -18.52 -0.61
CA THR A 41 -56.32 -17.66 0.57
C THR A 41 -55.06 -16.91 1.03
N SER A 42 -55.23 -15.93 1.93
CA SER A 42 -54.29 -14.82 2.16
C SER A 42 -53.86 -14.62 3.63
N ASN A 43 -52.74 -13.90 3.78
CA ASN A 43 -52.53 -12.76 4.71
C ASN A 43 -51.63 -12.94 5.97
N SER A 44 -50.72 -11.97 6.11
CA SER A 44 -50.21 -11.31 7.34
C SER A 44 -49.69 -12.13 8.53
N SER A 45 -48.39 -11.94 8.83
CA SER A 45 -47.70 -12.33 10.07
C SER A 45 -47.80 -11.28 11.18
N SER A 46 -47.81 -11.70 12.47
CA SER A 46 -47.69 -10.78 13.61
C SER A 46 -47.06 -11.41 14.88
N SER A 47 -45.94 -10.82 15.33
CA SER A 47 -45.54 -10.59 16.74
C SER A 47 -45.30 -11.71 17.78
N SER A 48 -44.40 -11.35 18.72
CA SER A 48 -44.40 -11.62 20.18
C SER A 48 -43.71 -12.86 20.81
N SER A 49 -42.49 -12.61 21.32
CA SER A 49 -42.06 -12.73 22.73
C SER A 49 -41.92 -14.10 23.47
N SER A 50 -40.66 -14.43 23.80
CA SER A 50 -40.11 -14.81 25.13
C SER A 50 -40.70 -15.96 25.98
N SER A 51 -39.80 -16.83 26.48
CA SER A 51 -39.91 -17.46 27.83
C SER A 51 -38.52 -17.95 28.32
N SER A 52 -38.41 -18.48 29.55
CA SER A 52 -37.18 -18.47 30.38
C SER A 52 -36.93 -19.71 31.27
N SER A 53 -35.68 -19.96 31.69
CA SER A 53 -35.29 -20.94 32.74
C SER A 53 -33.87 -20.69 33.29
N SER A 54 -33.45 -21.03 34.53
CA SER A 54 -34.12 -21.36 35.81
C SER A 54 -33.06 -21.54 36.95
N SER A 55 -33.48 -21.83 38.21
CA SER A 55 -32.67 -22.11 39.45
C SER A 55 -31.94 -20.90 40.09
N SER A 56 -31.91 -20.56 41.40
CA SER A 56 -32.08 -21.17 42.76
C SER A 56 -30.73 -21.52 43.46
N SER A 57 -30.47 -21.29 44.77
CA SER A 57 -31.35 -21.09 45.95
C SER A 57 -30.71 -20.45 47.22
N SER A 58 -31.55 -19.80 48.05
CA SER A 58 -31.59 -19.78 49.56
C SER A 58 -30.43 -19.29 50.48
N SER A 59 -30.66 -18.14 51.17
CA SER A 59 -30.57 -17.84 52.64
C SER A 59 -29.33 -18.24 53.51
N THR A 60 -28.97 -17.60 54.65
CA THR A 60 -29.81 -17.07 55.75
C THR A 60 -29.06 -16.12 56.75
N THR A 61 -29.74 -15.06 57.23
CA THR A 61 -29.56 -14.22 58.46
C THR A 61 -28.23 -14.11 59.24
N GLY A 62 -27.86 -12.85 59.57
CA GLY A 62 -27.06 -12.43 60.75
C GLY A 62 -27.33 -10.94 61.06
N SER A 63 -27.26 -10.46 62.32
CA SER A 63 -27.77 -9.11 62.69
C SER A 63 -27.00 -8.43 63.85
N THR A 64 -27.18 -7.10 64.00
CA THR A 64 -26.68 -6.19 65.07
C THR A 64 -25.16 -5.89 65.04
N SER A 65 -24.62 -4.75 65.50
CA SER A 65 -25.12 -3.36 65.76
C SER A 65 -23.92 -2.44 66.14
N ASN A 66 -24.08 -1.09 66.10
CA ASN A 66 -23.38 -0.01 66.87
C ASN A 66 -21.99 -0.23 67.54
N SER A 67 -21.05 0.74 67.61
CA SER A 67 -20.96 2.14 67.14
C SER A 67 -19.57 2.75 67.45
N SER A 68 -19.27 3.94 66.86
CA SER A 68 -18.47 5.05 67.43
C SER A 68 -16.97 4.91 67.85
N SER A 69 -16.11 5.60 67.07
CA SER A 69 -15.10 6.62 67.49
C SER A 69 -13.68 6.27 68.00
N SER A 70 -12.70 7.13 67.63
CA SER A 70 -11.31 7.31 68.18
C SER A 70 -10.30 6.17 67.92
N SER A 71 -8.96 6.29 67.89
CA SER A 71 -7.94 7.39 67.84
C SER A 71 -6.52 6.72 67.78
N SER A 72 -5.38 7.28 67.34
CA SER A 72 -4.95 8.52 66.63
C SER A 72 -3.43 8.43 66.31
N SER A 73 -2.83 9.46 65.68
CA SER A 73 -1.37 9.85 65.70
C SER A 73 -0.33 8.91 65.03
N SER A 74 0.74 9.36 64.36
CA SER A 74 1.25 10.69 63.93
C SER A 74 2.41 10.48 62.89
N ASN A 75 3.13 11.45 62.28
CA ASN A 75 3.31 12.88 62.55
C ASN A 75 3.80 13.72 61.32
N THR A 76 4.08 15.00 61.57
CA THR A 76 4.82 16.07 60.83
C THR A 76 6.04 15.68 59.95
N SER A 77 6.50 16.47 58.96
CA SER A 77 6.57 17.97 58.89
C SER A 77 6.81 18.60 57.49
N SER A 78 6.18 19.76 57.21
CA SER A 78 6.64 20.92 56.36
C SER A 78 7.01 20.69 54.87
N SER A 79 6.82 21.64 53.92
CA SER A 79 6.86 23.11 54.04
C SER A 79 6.09 23.89 52.93
N THR A 80 5.52 25.03 53.33
CA THR A 80 5.21 26.28 52.59
C THR A 80 5.00 26.30 51.06
N SER A 81 3.80 26.72 50.65
CA SER A 81 3.49 27.37 49.37
C SER A 81 3.59 28.91 49.46
N SER A 82 3.94 29.60 48.38
CA SER A 82 3.79 31.06 48.25
C SER A 82 3.49 31.49 46.80
N THR A 83 2.65 32.52 46.64
CA THR A 83 2.08 32.98 45.37
C THR A 83 2.69 34.30 44.87
N SER A 84 2.95 34.40 43.57
CA SER A 84 3.09 35.66 42.80
C SER A 84 2.89 35.33 41.32
N SER A 85 1.82 35.77 40.63
CA SER A 85 1.40 37.15 40.29
C SER A 85 2.21 37.76 39.14
N SER A 86 1.50 38.16 38.09
CA SER A 86 2.00 38.62 36.78
C SER A 86 2.56 40.06 36.76
N SER A 87 3.39 40.35 35.76
CA SER A 87 3.53 41.68 35.15
C SER A 87 3.97 41.56 33.68
N SER A 88 3.76 42.62 32.89
CA SER A 88 3.83 42.58 31.42
C SER A 88 4.39 43.88 30.83
N SER A 89 4.97 43.79 29.62
CA SER A 89 5.39 44.94 28.78
C SER A 89 6.54 45.83 29.35
N SER A 90 7.18 46.74 28.61
CA SER A 90 7.02 47.18 27.22
C SER A 90 8.36 47.62 26.57
N SER A 91 8.38 47.59 25.25
CA SER A 91 9.28 48.23 24.27
C SER A 91 10.25 49.35 24.70
N SER A 92 11.43 49.38 24.05
CA SER A 92 11.96 50.62 23.46
C SER A 92 12.66 50.32 22.12
N SER A 93 12.68 51.31 21.21
CA SER A 93 13.04 51.13 19.79
C SER A 93 14.04 52.20 19.32
N SER A 94 14.83 51.91 18.28
CA SER A 94 15.00 52.77 17.09
C SER A 94 16.14 52.36 16.15
N SER A 95 15.87 52.49 14.84
CA SER A 95 16.76 52.87 13.72
C SER A 95 18.22 52.39 13.65
N GLY A 96 18.63 51.88 12.47
CA GLY A 96 20.03 51.95 12.04
C GLY A 96 20.48 50.92 11.01
N ALA A 97 20.30 51.22 9.73
CA ALA A 97 21.04 50.60 8.63
C ALA A 97 21.52 51.69 7.65
N PRO A 98 22.53 51.44 6.80
CA PRO A 98 23.52 50.36 6.81
C PRO A 98 24.95 50.91 7.06
N ASP A 99 25.98 50.07 7.09
CA ASP A 99 27.27 50.44 6.49
C ASP A 99 28.11 49.24 6.03
N SER A 100 29.21 49.49 5.33
CA SER A 100 29.89 48.55 4.43
C SER A 100 31.42 48.55 4.54
N ALA A 101 32.09 47.73 3.70
CA ALA A 101 33.53 47.62 3.50
C ALA A 101 34.34 46.95 4.66
N SER A 102 34.91 45.76 4.42
CA SER A 102 36.33 45.55 4.06
C SER A 102 37.32 45.84 5.21
N SER A 103 38.29 44.99 5.57
CA SER A 103 39.14 44.09 4.77
C SER A 103 39.89 43.14 5.75
N SER A 104 40.88 42.28 5.43
CA SER A 104 41.82 42.17 4.31
C SER A 104 42.51 40.78 4.29
N SER A 105 43.11 40.40 3.15
CA SER A 105 44.33 39.54 3.00
C SER A 105 44.39 38.11 3.61
N SER A 106 45.00 37.10 2.98
CA SER A 106 45.61 37.01 1.64
C SER A 106 46.03 35.58 1.26
N SER A 107 45.79 35.22 -0.01
CA SER A 107 46.63 34.42 -0.92
C SER A 107 47.23 33.03 -0.56
N SER A 108 47.18 32.17 -1.59
CA SER A 108 48.25 31.29 -2.11
C SER A 108 48.58 29.92 -1.46
N SER A 109 47.98 28.89 -2.06
CA SER A 109 48.66 27.85 -2.87
C SER A 109 49.27 26.58 -2.24
N SER A 110 49.50 25.60 -3.14
CA SER A 110 50.37 24.41 -3.09
C SER A 110 49.98 23.19 -2.23
N SER A 111 49.31 22.23 -2.90
CA SER A 111 49.76 20.84 -3.11
C SER A 111 49.96 19.83 -1.97
N SER A 112 49.22 18.72 -2.12
CA SER A 112 49.70 17.31 -2.14
C SER A 112 49.88 16.46 -0.86
N SER A 113 49.50 15.19 -1.05
CA SER A 113 50.03 13.95 -0.45
C SER A 113 49.48 13.42 0.89
N SER A 114 49.00 12.17 0.83
CA SER A 114 49.09 11.06 1.84
C SER A 114 48.50 11.23 3.26
N SER A 115 47.92 10.20 3.90
CA SER A 115 47.68 8.79 3.50
C SER A 115 46.82 8.04 4.54
N SER A 116 46.17 6.94 4.12
CA SER A 116 45.77 5.74 4.92
C SER A 116 44.78 5.94 6.10
N SER A 117 43.94 4.97 6.50
CA SER A 117 43.68 3.56 6.11
C SER A 117 42.24 3.19 6.50
N SER A 118 41.47 2.48 5.67
CA SER A 118 41.30 1.01 5.68
C SER A 118 40.88 0.52 4.28
N SER A 119 41.28 -0.63 3.70
CA SER A 119 41.56 -2.00 4.14
C SER A 119 40.38 -2.97 4.06
N SER A 120 40.01 -3.35 2.83
CA SER A 120 39.34 -4.63 2.52
C SER A 120 39.98 -5.27 1.27
N SER A 121 40.31 -6.56 1.39
CA SER A 121 40.75 -7.46 0.31
C SER A 121 39.53 -7.99 -0.46
N SER A 122 39.44 -8.11 -1.78
CA SER A 122 40.38 -8.41 -2.89
C SER A 122 40.34 -9.87 -3.38
N SER A 123 39.40 -10.16 -4.29
CA SER A 123 39.41 -11.29 -5.23
C SER A 123 38.62 -10.90 -6.50
N SER A 124 39.20 -10.19 -7.47
CA SER A 124 40.15 -10.67 -8.49
C SER A 124 39.55 -11.51 -9.63
N SER A 125 38.40 -11.13 -10.17
CA SER A 125 38.04 -11.46 -11.57
C SER A 125 38.91 -10.64 -12.52
N SER A 126 39.54 -11.29 -13.52
CA SER A 126 40.58 -10.66 -14.36
C SER A 126 40.20 -10.59 -15.84
N SER A 127 39.25 -9.70 -16.16
CA SER A 127 38.96 -9.31 -17.54
C SER A 127 40.18 -8.58 -18.14
N SER A 128 40.88 -9.25 -19.07
CA SER A 128 42.00 -8.66 -19.80
C SER A 128 41.60 -8.36 -21.25
N SER A 129 41.82 -7.11 -21.67
CA SER A 129 41.29 -6.57 -22.92
C SER A 129 42.17 -6.89 -24.12
N SER A 130 41.53 -7.31 -25.21
CA SER A 130 42.21 -7.56 -26.49
C SER A 130 42.68 -6.25 -27.13
N SER A 131 44.00 -6.07 -27.25
CA SER A 131 44.59 -5.02 -28.09
C SER A 131 45.39 -5.66 -29.23
N SER A 132 45.00 -5.34 -30.46
CA SER A 132 45.53 -5.99 -31.66
C SER A 132 46.90 -5.46 -32.06
N SER A 133 47.91 -6.34 -32.13
CA SER A 133 49.12 -6.08 -32.91
C SER A 133 49.51 -7.32 -33.71
N SER A 134 49.54 -7.18 -35.04
CA SER A 134 49.77 -8.28 -35.97
C SER A 134 51.27 -8.60 -36.08
N SER A 135 51.66 -9.83 -35.72
CA SER A 135 52.93 -10.41 -36.16
C SER A 135 52.70 -11.83 -36.67
N SER A 136 53.24 -12.14 -37.85
CA SER A 136 53.04 -13.42 -38.53
C SER A 136 54.06 -14.45 -38.06
N SER A 137 53.62 -15.47 -37.34
CA SER A 137 54.40 -16.67 -37.02
C SER A 137 53.70 -17.92 -37.55
N SER A 138 54.45 -19.02 -37.69
CA SER A 138 53.98 -20.25 -38.33
C SER A 138 52.96 -21.00 -37.48
N GLY A 139 51.82 -21.36 -38.08
CA GLY A 139 50.81 -22.19 -37.42
C GLY A 139 51.30 -23.61 -37.15
N GLY A 140 51.63 -23.90 -35.89
CA GLY A 140 51.59 -25.25 -35.34
C GLY A 140 50.18 -25.56 -34.86
N VAL A 141 49.78 -26.84 -34.86
CA VAL A 141 48.50 -27.26 -34.27
C VAL A 141 48.69 -27.38 -32.76
N ALA A 142 47.81 -26.76 -31.97
CA ALA A 142 47.85 -26.86 -30.52
C ALA A 142 47.16 -28.14 -30.03
N LEU A 143 47.76 -28.78 -29.02
CA LEU A 143 47.16 -29.88 -28.27
C LEU A 143 45.82 -29.42 -27.63
N PRO A 144 44.90 -30.35 -27.34
CA PRO A 144 43.86 -30.06 -26.36
C PRO A 144 44.52 -29.79 -24.99
N VAL A 145 43.80 -29.13 -24.09
CA VAL A 145 44.24 -28.94 -22.70
C VAL A 145 43.06 -29.28 -21.80
N LEU A 146 43.15 -30.38 -21.07
CA LEU A 146 42.20 -30.76 -20.02
C LEU A 146 42.69 -30.22 -18.67
N ALA A 147 41.77 -29.73 -17.84
CA ALA A 147 42.06 -29.32 -16.48
C ALA A 147 41.85 -30.48 -15.49
N ASP A 148 42.68 -30.55 -14.46
CA ASP A 148 42.38 -31.34 -13.26
C ASP A 148 41.22 -30.68 -12.50
N LEU A 149 40.21 -31.47 -12.09
CA LEU A 149 39.09 -30.98 -11.29
C LEU A 149 39.38 -31.05 -9.78
N PRO A 150 38.70 -30.23 -8.95
CA PRO A 150 38.61 -30.50 -7.52
C PRO A 150 37.90 -31.84 -7.25
N ILE A 151 38.00 -32.36 -6.02
CA ILE A 151 37.33 -33.60 -5.59
C ILE A 151 35.84 -33.52 -5.91
N GLN A 152 35.34 -34.48 -6.69
CA GLN A 152 33.92 -34.63 -6.97
C GLN A 152 33.32 -35.63 -5.98
N GLN A 153 32.22 -35.24 -5.33
CA GLN A 153 31.49 -36.08 -4.40
C GLN A 153 30.30 -36.74 -5.11
N PHE A 154 30.15 -38.05 -4.90
CA PHE A 154 29.13 -38.86 -5.56
C PHE A 154 28.34 -39.67 -4.55
N ILE A 155 27.05 -39.89 -4.83
CA ILE A 155 26.17 -40.64 -3.95
C ILE A 155 25.97 -42.04 -4.52
N GLN A 156 26.16 -43.05 -3.67
CA GLN A 156 26.37 -44.46 -4.05
C GLN A 156 25.31 -45.06 -5.01
N ASP A 157 24.09 -44.53 -5.02
CA ASP A 157 22.93 -45.10 -5.73
C ASP A 157 22.42 -44.17 -6.88
N GLU A 158 23.33 -43.44 -7.54
CA GLU A 158 22.98 -42.47 -8.61
C GLU A 158 23.70 -42.69 -9.94
N LEU A 159 23.00 -42.35 -11.04
CA LEU A 159 23.62 -42.07 -12.33
C LEU A 159 24.33 -40.72 -12.32
N ILE A 160 25.63 -40.78 -12.59
CA ILE A 160 26.54 -39.65 -12.73
C ILE A 160 26.73 -39.34 -14.22
N SER A 161 26.86 -38.05 -14.53
CA SER A 161 27.47 -37.57 -15.78
C SER A 161 28.44 -36.44 -15.46
N ILE A 162 29.63 -36.47 -16.07
CA ILE A 162 30.71 -35.48 -15.88
C ILE A 162 31.16 -35.00 -17.25
N ALA A 163 31.09 -33.67 -17.47
CA ALA A 163 31.61 -33.04 -18.69
C ALA A 163 32.96 -32.36 -18.40
N LEU A 164 33.98 -32.69 -19.20
CA LEU A 164 35.34 -32.17 -19.09
C LEU A 164 35.71 -31.39 -20.35
N THR A 165 35.55 -30.06 -20.29
CA THR A 165 35.83 -29.15 -21.40
C THR A 165 37.33 -28.93 -21.61
N SER A 166 37.77 -28.88 -22.87
CA SER A 166 39.15 -28.57 -23.23
C SER A 166 39.31 -27.13 -23.72
N SER A 167 40.38 -26.44 -23.30
CA SER A 167 40.50 -25.00 -23.58
C SER A 167 40.93 -24.68 -25.03
N ALA A 168 39.98 -24.18 -25.83
CA ALA A 168 40.17 -23.49 -27.12
C ALA A 168 41.03 -24.23 -28.19
N GLY A 169 41.06 -25.57 -28.16
CA GLY A 169 41.77 -26.39 -29.12
C GLY A 169 41.08 -26.54 -30.48
N LYS A 170 41.65 -27.37 -31.36
CA LYS A 170 40.88 -28.01 -32.43
C LYS A 170 39.88 -28.99 -31.79
N ALA A 171 38.67 -29.06 -32.37
CA ALA A 171 37.64 -30.01 -31.96
C ALA A 171 38.20 -31.43 -31.80
N LEU A 172 37.73 -32.13 -30.77
CA LEU A 172 38.22 -33.44 -30.37
C LEU A 172 37.85 -34.51 -31.40
N THR A 173 38.71 -35.53 -31.49
CA THR A 173 38.57 -36.66 -32.40
C THR A 173 38.53 -38.01 -31.69
N ASP A 174 38.94 -38.07 -30.42
CA ASP A 174 38.85 -39.24 -29.56
C ASP A 174 38.87 -38.84 -28.07
N CYS A 175 38.24 -39.64 -27.21
CA CYS A 175 38.15 -39.46 -25.75
C CYS A 175 38.25 -40.83 -25.06
N ALA A 176 39.19 -40.99 -24.12
CA ALA A 176 39.40 -42.24 -23.38
C ALA A 176 39.59 -41.99 -21.88
N ALA A 177 39.19 -42.93 -21.02
CA ALA A 177 39.37 -42.85 -19.57
C ALA A 177 39.54 -44.25 -18.94
N ASP A 178 40.08 -44.32 -17.72
CA ASP A 178 40.37 -45.55 -16.96
C ASP A 178 39.16 -46.09 -16.17
N LEU A 179 38.00 -46.12 -16.84
CA LEU A 179 36.69 -46.36 -16.24
C LEU A 179 36.43 -47.83 -15.84
N PRO A 180 35.60 -48.07 -14.79
CA PRO A 180 35.14 -49.41 -14.43
C PRO A 180 34.10 -49.95 -15.42
N ALA A 181 33.80 -51.25 -15.33
CA ALA A 181 32.84 -51.89 -16.23
C ALA A 181 31.40 -51.49 -15.89
N GLY A 182 30.71 -50.84 -16.83
CA GLY A 182 29.38 -50.24 -16.65
C GLY A 182 29.38 -48.78 -17.09
N TRP A 183 30.52 -48.10 -16.92
CA TRP A 183 30.74 -46.72 -17.30
C TRP A 183 31.08 -46.56 -18.79
N SER A 184 30.79 -45.37 -19.32
CA SER A 184 31.04 -44.98 -20.71
C SER A 184 31.74 -43.63 -20.81
N ILE A 185 32.41 -43.40 -21.95
CA ILE A 185 32.99 -42.10 -22.31
C ILE A 185 32.67 -41.78 -23.77
N ALA A 186 32.34 -40.52 -24.03
CA ALA A 186 32.07 -39.96 -25.35
C ALA A 186 32.80 -38.62 -25.54
N ILE A 187 32.83 -38.14 -26.78
CA ILE A 187 33.14 -36.73 -27.10
C ILE A 187 31.86 -35.93 -26.87
N SER A 188 31.98 -34.72 -26.31
CA SER A 188 30.84 -33.85 -26.03
C SER A 188 30.03 -33.51 -27.29
N ALA A 189 28.75 -33.14 -27.12
CA ALA A 189 27.90 -32.74 -28.25
C ALA A 189 28.45 -31.52 -29.03
N ALA A 190 29.23 -30.65 -28.37
CA ALA A 190 29.93 -29.51 -28.98
C ALA A 190 31.33 -29.85 -29.55
N ALA A 191 31.81 -31.09 -29.35
CA ALA A 191 33.13 -31.59 -29.75
C ALA A 191 34.34 -30.83 -29.15
N ASP A 192 34.15 -30.24 -27.98
CA ASP A 192 35.11 -29.44 -27.22
C ASP A 192 35.60 -30.10 -25.93
N GLY A 193 34.95 -31.17 -25.46
CA GLY A 193 35.26 -31.88 -24.22
C GLY A 193 34.97 -33.38 -24.29
N CYS A 194 35.25 -34.08 -23.20
CA CYS A 194 34.86 -35.47 -23.01
C CYS A 194 33.72 -35.57 -21.98
N GLU A 195 32.69 -36.36 -22.29
CA GLU A 195 31.57 -36.65 -21.39
C GLU A 195 31.70 -38.09 -20.87
N ILE A 196 31.56 -38.29 -19.56
CA ILE A 196 31.73 -39.57 -18.87
C ILE A 196 30.47 -39.86 -18.05
N SER A 197 29.93 -41.08 -18.12
CA SER A 197 28.72 -41.46 -17.39
C SER A 197 28.72 -42.91 -16.89
N GLY A 198 27.98 -43.16 -15.81
CA GLY A 198 27.76 -44.49 -15.24
C GLY A 198 27.17 -44.45 -13.82
N GLU A 199 26.99 -45.63 -13.21
CA GLU A 199 26.44 -45.78 -11.85
C GLU A 199 27.51 -45.55 -10.78
N ALA A 200 27.20 -44.73 -9.77
CA ALA A 200 28.12 -44.33 -8.71
C ALA A 200 28.70 -45.51 -7.90
N SER A 201 27.94 -46.59 -7.75
CA SER A 201 28.37 -47.79 -7.02
C SER A 201 29.64 -48.44 -7.58
N ASP A 202 29.90 -48.32 -8.90
CA ASP A 202 31.12 -48.87 -9.51
C ASP A 202 32.39 -48.07 -9.12
N LEU A 203 32.25 -46.81 -8.73
CA LEU A 203 33.36 -45.96 -8.30
C LEU A 203 33.87 -46.27 -6.89
N LEU A 204 33.18 -47.09 -6.09
CA LEU A 204 33.55 -47.45 -4.71
C LEU A 204 34.96 -48.06 -4.54
N SER A 205 35.63 -48.41 -5.65
CA SER A 205 36.99 -48.97 -5.67
C SER A 205 38.07 -48.01 -6.19
N LEU A 206 37.71 -46.79 -6.59
CA LEU A 206 38.59 -45.79 -7.23
C LEU A 206 38.77 -44.56 -6.34
N THR A 207 39.89 -43.84 -6.52
CA THR A 207 40.20 -42.58 -5.82
C THR A 207 40.31 -41.38 -6.75
N GLU A 208 40.53 -41.64 -8.04
CA GLU A 208 40.55 -40.66 -9.12
C GLU A 208 40.18 -41.38 -10.43
N ILE A 209 39.65 -40.62 -11.40
CA ILE A 209 39.48 -41.02 -12.80
C ILE A 209 40.47 -40.21 -13.64
N THR A 210 41.24 -40.88 -14.50
CA THR A 210 42.14 -40.25 -15.48
C THR A 210 41.47 -40.20 -16.84
N VAL A 211 41.39 -39.00 -17.43
CA VAL A 211 40.68 -38.76 -18.70
C VAL A 211 41.63 -38.16 -19.72
N THR A 212 41.61 -38.69 -20.94
CA THR A 212 42.49 -38.31 -22.05
C THR A 212 41.67 -37.84 -23.25
N ALA A 213 41.81 -36.56 -23.59
CA ALA A 213 41.24 -35.97 -24.81
C ALA A 213 42.28 -35.98 -25.93
N THR A 214 41.85 -36.25 -27.17
CA THR A 214 42.72 -36.27 -28.35
C THR A 214 42.13 -35.44 -29.49
N ASN A 215 42.96 -34.63 -30.14
CA ASN A 215 42.62 -33.97 -31.40
C ASN A 215 43.74 -34.14 -32.45
N SER A 216 43.61 -33.47 -33.60
CA SER A 216 44.59 -33.53 -34.71
C SER A 216 46.04 -33.11 -34.41
N ALA A 217 46.33 -32.55 -33.22
CA ALA A 217 47.70 -32.25 -32.75
C ALA A 217 48.31 -33.36 -31.88
N GLY A 218 47.48 -34.21 -31.27
CA GLY A 218 47.87 -35.16 -30.22
C GLY A 218 46.87 -35.16 -29.05
N SER A 219 47.32 -35.67 -27.91
CA SER A 219 46.48 -35.92 -26.73
C SER A 219 47.00 -35.19 -25.49
N ASP A 220 46.10 -34.92 -24.56
CA ASP A 220 46.39 -34.41 -23.21
C ASP A 220 45.45 -35.09 -22.18
N SER A 221 45.81 -35.08 -20.90
CA SER A 221 45.08 -35.82 -19.86
C SER A 221 44.87 -35.02 -18.56
N GLY A 222 43.63 -34.97 -18.09
CA GLY A 222 43.24 -34.41 -16.78
C GLY A 222 42.75 -35.49 -15.81
N ARG A 223 42.73 -35.14 -14.52
CA ARG A 223 42.30 -36.00 -13.40
C ARG A 223 41.03 -35.47 -12.75
N VAL A 224 40.17 -36.39 -12.34
CA VAL A 224 38.99 -36.13 -11.52
C VAL A 224 39.12 -36.95 -10.23
N PRO A 225 39.58 -36.38 -9.10
CA PRO A 225 39.58 -37.05 -7.81
C PRO A 225 38.13 -37.31 -7.37
N VAL A 226 37.85 -38.48 -6.78
CA VAL A 226 36.47 -38.90 -6.46
C VAL A 226 36.30 -39.31 -5.00
N GLU A 227 35.15 -38.96 -4.41
CA GLU A 227 34.71 -39.42 -3.10
C GLU A 227 33.27 -39.95 -3.19
N VAL A 228 33.04 -41.23 -2.87
CA VAL A 228 31.70 -41.83 -2.88
C VAL A 228 31.16 -41.91 -1.45
N VAL A 229 29.97 -41.34 -1.23
CA VAL A 229 29.24 -41.37 0.04
C VAL A 229 27.93 -42.14 -0.06
N ALA A 230 27.50 -42.73 1.05
CA ALA A 230 26.22 -43.42 1.13
C ALA A 230 25.04 -42.43 1.01
N ALA A 231 23.96 -42.85 0.37
CA ALA A 231 22.72 -42.09 0.34
C ALA A 231 22.07 -42.05 1.75
N SER A 232 21.72 -40.86 2.23
CA SER A 232 20.78 -40.74 3.36
C SER A 232 19.33 -40.87 2.84
N PRO A 233 18.42 -41.45 3.64
CA PRO A 233 17.04 -41.65 3.20
C PRO A 233 16.32 -40.34 2.92
N PHE A 234 15.42 -40.37 1.94
CA PHE A 234 14.32 -39.41 1.85
C PHE A 234 13.22 -39.89 2.81
N ILE A 235 12.79 -39.04 3.75
CA ILE A 235 11.82 -39.42 4.80
C ILE A 235 10.59 -38.53 4.70
N THR A 236 9.42 -39.13 4.78
CA THR A 236 8.11 -38.46 4.73
C THR A 236 7.16 -39.06 5.76
N THR A 237 6.24 -38.27 6.31
CA THR A 237 5.16 -38.79 7.16
C THR A 237 3.80 -38.62 6.48
N TRP A 238 2.99 -39.67 6.61
CA TRP A 238 1.71 -39.86 5.93
C TRP A 238 0.59 -40.23 6.92
N GLN A 239 -0.65 -39.87 6.59
CA GLN A 239 -1.87 -40.15 7.34
C GLN A 239 -2.82 -41.00 6.48
N THR A 240 -2.84 -42.32 6.69
CA THR A 240 -3.46 -43.28 5.75
C THR A 240 -4.98 -43.10 5.59
N ASN A 241 -5.62 -42.51 6.60
CA ASN A 241 -7.07 -42.31 6.71
C ASN A 241 -7.53 -40.90 6.31
N ASN A 242 -6.66 -40.09 5.71
CA ASN A 242 -7.10 -38.94 4.93
C ASN A 242 -7.69 -39.44 3.60
N GLU A 243 -8.43 -38.58 2.89
CA GLU A 243 -9.05 -38.95 1.61
C GLU A 243 -7.98 -39.27 0.54
N GLY A 244 -8.28 -40.19 -0.37
CA GLY A 244 -7.35 -40.68 -1.39
C GLY A 244 -7.90 -41.88 -2.15
N ALA A 245 -7.12 -42.40 -3.09
CA ALA A 245 -7.48 -43.49 -3.99
C ALA A 245 -7.18 -44.88 -3.41
N SER A 246 -6.24 -44.99 -2.45
CA SER A 246 -6.02 -46.23 -1.68
C SER A 246 -6.90 -46.29 -0.43
N GLU A 247 -7.13 -47.48 0.12
CA GLU A 247 -8.01 -47.67 1.31
C GLU A 247 -7.47 -46.92 2.56
N ASP A 248 -8.31 -46.70 3.58
CA ASP A 248 -8.00 -45.95 4.81
C ASP A 248 -6.75 -46.44 5.58
N ASN A 249 -6.23 -47.63 5.26
CA ASN A 249 -5.03 -48.25 5.83
C ASN A 249 -3.93 -48.49 4.77
N GLN A 250 -3.93 -47.74 3.67
CA GLN A 250 -2.96 -47.88 2.58
C GLN A 250 -2.25 -46.55 2.25
N ILE A 251 -1.10 -46.68 1.58
CA ILE A 251 -0.37 -45.59 0.90
C ILE A 251 0.03 -46.10 -0.48
N PHE A 252 -0.17 -45.27 -1.50
CA PHE A 252 0.36 -45.42 -2.85
C PHE A 252 1.50 -44.43 -3.08
N LEU A 253 2.69 -44.95 -3.39
CA LEU A 253 3.84 -44.17 -3.84
C LEU A 253 3.91 -44.21 -5.38
N PRO A 254 3.62 -43.11 -6.08
CA PRO A 254 3.77 -43.00 -7.53
C PRO A 254 5.24 -42.78 -7.94
N VAL A 255 5.56 -43.13 -9.19
CA VAL A 255 6.84 -42.78 -9.84
C VAL A 255 6.56 -42.09 -11.17
N SER A 256 7.47 -41.21 -11.60
CA SER A 256 7.39 -40.56 -12.91
C SER A 256 7.82 -41.53 -14.03
N PRO A 257 7.15 -41.56 -15.20
CA PRO A 257 7.58 -42.35 -16.35
C PRO A 257 8.82 -41.79 -17.07
N ASP A 258 9.27 -40.58 -16.72
CA ASP A 258 10.36 -39.87 -17.42
C ASP A 258 11.77 -40.23 -16.89
N PHE A 259 11.86 -41.03 -15.82
CA PHE A 259 13.12 -41.46 -15.21
C PHE A 259 13.09 -42.96 -14.89
N ASP A 260 14.23 -43.66 -14.94
CA ASP A 260 14.31 -45.00 -14.32
C ASP A 260 14.49 -44.87 -12.78
N TYR A 261 13.70 -45.65 -12.05
CA TYR A 261 13.70 -45.78 -10.60
C TYR A 261 14.27 -47.16 -10.19
N ASP A 262 15.03 -47.21 -9.09
CA ASP A 262 15.47 -48.46 -8.44
C ASP A 262 15.69 -48.20 -6.95
N PHE A 263 14.61 -48.27 -6.16
CA PHE A 263 14.58 -47.81 -4.77
C PHE A 263 14.14 -48.90 -3.78
N ASN A 264 14.46 -48.68 -2.51
CA ASN A 264 14.03 -49.51 -1.40
C ASN A 264 13.23 -48.62 -0.44
N VAL A 265 12.10 -49.14 0.06
CA VAL A 265 11.19 -48.41 0.95
C VAL A 265 10.98 -49.19 2.25
N ASP A 266 11.23 -48.53 3.39
CA ASP A 266 10.78 -48.97 4.72
C ASP A 266 9.49 -48.22 5.04
N TRP A 267 8.42 -48.98 5.31
CA TRP A 267 7.07 -48.46 5.51
C TRP A 267 6.80 -47.99 6.94
N GLY A 268 7.76 -48.13 7.87
CA GLY A 268 7.66 -47.68 9.26
C GLY A 268 6.85 -48.59 10.18
N ASP A 269 6.21 -49.65 9.64
CA ASP A 269 5.51 -50.68 10.42
C ASP A 269 6.35 -51.94 10.68
N GLY A 270 7.60 -51.96 10.20
CA GLY A 270 8.51 -53.10 10.24
C GLY A 270 8.47 -54.00 9.00
N SER A 271 7.77 -53.59 7.94
CA SER A 271 7.87 -54.16 6.60
C SER A 271 8.59 -53.23 5.62
N SER A 272 9.17 -53.81 4.56
CA SER A 272 9.89 -53.08 3.53
C SER A 272 9.89 -53.82 2.20
N ASP A 273 9.98 -53.05 1.10
CA ASP A 273 10.15 -53.54 -0.26
C ASP A 273 11.50 -53.09 -0.83
N ILE A 274 12.07 -53.89 -1.73
CA ILE A 274 13.43 -53.71 -2.26
C ILE A 274 13.47 -53.83 -3.78
N ASN A 275 14.37 -53.08 -4.41
CA ASN A 275 14.54 -52.97 -5.87
C ASN A 275 13.23 -52.62 -6.60
N VAL A 276 12.51 -51.60 -6.10
CA VAL A 276 11.24 -51.13 -6.64
C VAL A 276 11.50 -50.23 -7.85
N THR A 277 10.90 -50.59 -8.99
CA THR A 277 11.09 -49.92 -10.29
C THR A 277 9.84 -49.22 -10.82
N ASP A 278 8.68 -49.49 -10.21
CA ASP A 278 7.36 -49.02 -10.62
C ASP A 278 6.60 -48.47 -9.40
N SER A 279 5.48 -47.78 -9.62
CA SER A 279 4.61 -47.29 -8.53
C SER A 279 4.08 -48.43 -7.66
N ILE A 280 4.03 -48.24 -6.33
CA ILE A 280 3.78 -49.30 -5.35
C ILE A 280 2.72 -48.90 -4.31
N THR A 281 1.89 -49.85 -3.88
CA THR A 281 0.90 -49.67 -2.80
C THR A 281 1.20 -50.59 -1.62
N HIS A 282 1.32 -50.03 -0.41
CA HIS A 282 1.41 -50.80 0.84
C HIS A 282 0.07 -50.85 1.58
N THR A 283 -0.09 -51.83 2.47
CA THR A 283 -1.29 -52.05 3.29
C THR A 283 -0.93 -52.29 4.76
N TYR A 284 -1.15 -51.27 5.58
CA TYR A 284 -0.94 -51.29 7.01
C TYR A 284 -1.98 -52.14 7.75
N ALA A 285 -1.60 -52.69 8.90
CA ALA A 285 -2.48 -53.52 9.73
C ALA A 285 -3.66 -52.75 10.36
N GLN A 286 -3.57 -51.42 10.48
CA GLN A 286 -4.62 -50.49 10.92
C GLN A 286 -4.45 -49.14 10.18
N PRO A 287 -5.50 -48.33 10.06
CA PRO A 287 -5.38 -46.91 9.72
C PRO A 287 -4.52 -46.14 10.76
N GLY A 288 -3.71 -45.18 10.32
CA GLY A 288 -2.88 -44.38 11.23
C GLY A 288 -1.91 -43.41 10.56
N THR A 289 -1.02 -42.86 11.38
CA THR A 289 0.10 -42.00 10.95
C THR A 289 1.37 -42.85 10.83
N TYR A 290 2.06 -42.80 9.70
CA TYR A 290 3.24 -43.61 9.42
C TYR A 290 4.35 -42.80 8.76
N GLN A 291 5.59 -43.04 9.17
CA GLN A 291 6.78 -42.47 8.56
C GLN A 291 7.36 -43.46 7.55
N VAL A 292 7.57 -43.00 6.32
CA VAL A 292 8.04 -43.79 5.18
C VAL A 292 9.44 -43.30 4.80
N SER A 293 10.38 -44.24 4.65
CA SER A 293 11.81 -43.97 4.44
C SER A 293 12.29 -44.62 3.14
N ILE A 294 12.74 -43.81 2.19
CA ILE A 294 13.11 -44.22 0.83
C ILE A 294 14.62 -44.08 0.62
N THR A 295 15.25 -45.12 0.08
CA THR A 295 16.69 -45.22 -0.22
C THR A 295 16.92 -45.81 -1.61
N GLY A 296 18.15 -45.73 -2.15
CA GLY A 296 18.40 -46.08 -3.54
C GLY A 296 18.04 -44.94 -4.52
N ARG A 297 17.86 -45.31 -5.79
CA ARG A 297 17.68 -44.40 -6.92
C ARG A 297 16.23 -43.92 -7.03
N TYR A 298 15.96 -42.77 -6.40
CA TYR A 298 14.66 -42.11 -6.38
C TYR A 298 14.80 -40.65 -6.88
N PRO A 299 14.75 -40.41 -8.21
CA PRO A 299 15.22 -39.16 -8.83
C PRO A 299 14.30 -37.94 -8.70
N GLN A 300 13.00 -38.16 -8.46
CA GLN A 300 11.96 -37.14 -8.36
C GLN A 300 10.87 -37.65 -7.38
N PRO A 301 10.51 -36.90 -6.31
CA PRO A 301 9.32 -37.18 -5.51
C PRO A 301 8.05 -36.90 -6.33
N ALA A 302 6.98 -37.64 -6.09
CA ALA A 302 5.72 -37.42 -6.81
C ALA A 302 4.50 -37.55 -5.89
N CYS A 303 3.55 -36.65 -6.07
CA CYS A 303 2.22 -36.63 -5.46
C CYS A 303 1.24 -36.74 -6.62
N ASN A 304 0.64 -37.92 -6.82
CA ASN A 304 -0.15 -38.17 -8.02
C ASN A 304 -1.56 -37.57 -7.88
N ILE A 305 -2.03 -36.91 -8.93
CA ILE A 305 -3.41 -36.41 -9.02
C ILE A 305 -4.37 -37.61 -9.09
N ASN A 306 -5.38 -37.66 -8.21
CA ASN A 306 -6.21 -38.85 -7.97
C ASN A 306 -5.40 -40.06 -7.45
N GLY A 307 -4.36 -39.79 -6.66
CA GLY A 307 -3.56 -40.77 -5.93
C GLY A 307 -3.91 -40.72 -4.45
N ASP A 308 -2.91 -40.53 -3.60
CA ASP A 308 -3.09 -40.35 -2.15
C ASP A 308 -2.65 -38.94 -1.71
N GLU A 309 -3.02 -37.93 -2.51
CA GLU A 309 -2.52 -36.56 -2.37
C GLU A 309 -2.82 -35.92 -1.00
N PHE A 310 -3.98 -36.20 -0.40
CA PHE A 310 -4.31 -35.70 0.94
C PHE A 310 -3.68 -36.55 2.09
N LYS A 311 -2.99 -37.64 1.77
CA LYS A 311 -2.37 -38.52 2.78
C LYS A 311 -0.95 -38.10 3.15
N LEU A 312 -0.19 -37.43 2.28
CA LEU A 312 1.11 -36.85 2.66
C LEU A 312 0.90 -35.65 3.59
N ILE A 313 1.61 -35.60 4.73
CA ILE A 313 1.50 -34.49 5.70
C ILE A 313 2.82 -33.75 5.98
N SER A 314 3.97 -34.42 5.85
CA SER A 314 5.29 -33.77 5.94
C SER A 314 6.37 -34.47 5.12
N VAL A 315 7.36 -33.67 4.67
CA VAL A 315 8.69 -34.16 4.33
C VAL A 315 9.55 -33.97 5.57
N ASP A 316 10.09 -35.06 6.12
CA ASP A 316 10.84 -35.05 7.38
C ASP A 316 12.36 -35.00 7.18
N ALA A 317 12.85 -35.44 6.01
CA ALA A 317 14.25 -35.31 5.58
C ALA A 317 14.39 -35.44 4.06
N TRP A 318 15.12 -34.54 3.40
CA TRP A 318 15.39 -34.63 1.95
C TRP A 318 16.45 -35.69 1.59
N GLY A 319 17.42 -35.90 2.47
CA GLY A 319 18.65 -36.64 2.18
C GLY A 319 19.70 -35.80 1.43
N ASN A 320 20.86 -36.40 1.13
CA ASN A 320 22.02 -35.70 0.53
C ASN A 320 21.93 -35.52 -1.01
N ARG A 321 21.29 -36.46 -1.71
CA ARG A 321 20.11 -36.16 -2.54
C ARG A 321 20.16 -35.04 -3.61
N PRO A 322 21.11 -34.90 -4.55
CA PRO A 322 20.98 -33.98 -5.69
C PRO A 322 19.84 -34.42 -6.63
N TRP A 323 18.67 -33.82 -6.45
CA TRP A 323 17.43 -34.19 -7.16
C TRP A 323 17.50 -33.91 -8.67
N LEU A 324 16.89 -34.78 -9.50
CA LEU A 324 16.88 -34.58 -10.96
C LEU A 324 15.72 -33.68 -11.42
N SER A 325 14.62 -33.65 -10.65
CA SER A 325 13.47 -32.79 -10.87
C SER A 325 12.72 -32.57 -9.55
N MET A 326 12.12 -31.39 -9.42
CA MET A 326 11.08 -31.09 -8.41
C MET A 326 9.76 -30.62 -9.06
N SER A 327 9.69 -30.63 -10.40
CA SER A 327 8.51 -30.23 -11.17
C SER A 327 7.31 -31.11 -10.77
N TYR A 328 6.20 -30.48 -10.39
CA TYR A 328 4.97 -31.08 -9.85
C TYR A 328 5.13 -32.03 -8.64
N SER A 329 6.28 -32.04 -7.95
CA SER A 329 6.60 -33.08 -6.96
C SER A 329 5.67 -33.17 -5.75
N PHE A 330 5.08 -32.04 -5.33
CA PHE A 330 4.09 -31.95 -4.25
C PHE A 330 2.77 -31.33 -4.72
N ALA A 331 2.49 -31.42 -6.02
CA ALA A 331 1.23 -30.97 -6.59
C ALA A 331 0.04 -31.72 -5.98
N PHE A 332 -1.03 -30.98 -5.68
CA PHE A 332 -2.27 -31.40 -5.05
C PHE A 332 -2.14 -31.95 -3.63
N CYS A 333 -0.93 -31.98 -3.02
CA CYS A 333 -0.74 -32.45 -1.64
C CYS A 333 -1.32 -31.47 -0.60
N SER A 334 -2.63 -31.21 -0.59
CA SER A 334 -3.22 -30.12 0.21
C SER A 334 -3.13 -30.33 1.74
N SER A 335 -2.69 -31.51 2.19
CA SER A 335 -2.43 -31.81 3.61
C SER A 335 -0.94 -31.71 3.99
N LEU A 336 -0.04 -31.42 3.05
CA LEU A 336 1.38 -31.15 3.32
C LEU A 336 1.52 -29.78 4.00
N VAL A 337 1.93 -29.78 5.28
CA VAL A 337 2.08 -28.54 6.07
C VAL A 337 3.54 -28.12 6.21
N SER A 338 4.47 -29.07 6.33
CA SER A 338 5.89 -28.81 6.62
C SER A 338 6.86 -29.65 5.78
N VAL A 339 8.00 -29.05 5.45
CA VAL A 339 9.18 -29.73 4.90
C VAL A 339 10.36 -29.65 5.88
N ASP A 340 11.41 -30.42 5.63
CA ASP A 340 12.65 -30.38 6.43
C ASP A 340 13.28 -28.99 6.37
N SER A 341 13.72 -28.53 7.55
CA SER A 341 14.52 -27.33 7.79
C SER A 341 15.82 -27.25 7.00
N GLN A 342 16.39 -28.37 6.57
CA GLN A 342 17.55 -28.41 5.69
C GLN A 342 17.09 -28.29 4.24
N ALA A 343 17.74 -27.43 3.46
CA ALA A 343 17.39 -27.27 2.05
C ALA A 343 17.60 -28.57 1.24
N PRO A 344 16.72 -28.90 0.27
CA PRO A 344 17.00 -29.94 -0.71
C PRO A 344 18.21 -29.54 -1.56
N ASN A 345 18.99 -30.52 -2.00
CA ASN A 345 20.09 -30.28 -2.93
C ASN A 345 19.52 -30.15 -4.36
N LEU A 346 19.29 -28.89 -4.78
CA LEU A 346 18.70 -28.53 -6.08
C LEU A 346 19.74 -28.37 -7.21
N SER A 347 21.02 -28.71 -6.97
CA SER A 347 22.13 -28.46 -7.92
C SER A 347 22.04 -29.13 -9.30
N ARG A 348 21.08 -30.04 -9.50
CA ARG A 348 20.75 -30.68 -10.80
C ARG A 348 19.35 -30.33 -11.32
N VAL A 349 18.59 -29.51 -10.59
CA VAL A 349 17.23 -29.06 -10.94
C VAL A 349 17.31 -27.70 -11.63
N THR A 350 16.57 -27.52 -12.73
CA THR A 350 16.41 -26.22 -13.41
C THR A 350 14.94 -25.79 -13.52
N ASP A 351 14.02 -26.59 -12.99
CA ASP A 351 12.57 -26.48 -13.16
C ASP A 351 11.84 -26.85 -11.86
N LEU A 352 11.06 -25.91 -11.34
CA LEU A 352 10.18 -26.06 -10.16
C LEU A 352 8.70 -25.91 -10.54
N GLU A 353 8.32 -26.11 -11.81
CA GLU A 353 6.95 -25.85 -12.25
C GLU A 353 5.93 -26.65 -11.44
N GLY A 354 4.94 -25.95 -10.90
CA GLY A 354 3.84 -26.56 -10.15
C GLY A 354 4.26 -27.34 -8.89
N MET A 355 5.47 -27.14 -8.34
CA MET A 355 6.00 -27.95 -7.24
C MET A 355 5.03 -28.06 -6.04
N PHE A 356 4.34 -26.98 -5.68
CA PHE A 356 3.31 -26.92 -4.61
C PHE A 356 1.93 -26.49 -5.16
N LEU A 357 1.65 -26.75 -6.44
CA LEU A 357 0.35 -26.48 -7.09
C LEU A 357 -0.80 -27.10 -6.28
N PHE A 358 -1.77 -26.32 -5.83
CA PHE A 358 -2.89 -26.69 -4.96
C PHE A 358 -2.52 -27.36 -3.62
N ALA A 359 -1.29 -27.15 -3.11
CA ALA A 359 -0.91 -27.52 -1.75
C ALA A 359 -1.49 -26.53 -0.72
N SER A 360 -2.82 -26.45 -0.59
CA SER A 360 -3.52 -25.30 0.01
C SER A 360 -3.19 -24.97 1.48
N HIS A 361 -2.66 -25.92 2.26
CA HIS A 361 -2.21 -25.70 3.65
C HIS A 361 -0.68 -25.58 3.79
N PHE A 362 0.08 -25.59 2.70
CA PHE A 362 1.53 -25.47 2.73
C PHE A 362 1.95 -24.04 3.12
N ASN A 363 2.72 -23.92 4.20
CA ASN A 363 3.23 -22.63 4.69
C ASN A 363 4.55 -22.85 5.47
N SER A 364 5.45 -23.65 4.93
CA SER A 364 6.72 -24.05 5.57
C SER A 364 7.87 -23.14 5.15
N PRO A 365 8.76 -22.70 6.06
CA PRO A 365 9.96 -21.94 5.70
C PRO A 365 10.81 -22.67 4.65
N ILE A 366 11.23 -21.91 3.63
CA ILE A 366 12.02 -22.36 2.46
C ILE A 366 13.01 -21.27 2.00
N ASP A 367 13.27 -20.29 2.86
CA ASP A 367 14.18 -19.14 2.68
C ASP A 367 15.63 -19.57 2.37
N ASN A 368 16.02 -20.77 2.82
CA ASN A 368 17.38 -21.29 2.71
C ASN A 368 17.63 -22.18 1.47
N TRP A 369 16.68 -22.25 0.53
CA TRP A 369 16.80 -23.06 -0.69
C TRP A 369 17.70 -22.37 -1.73
N ASP A 370 18.66 -23.12 -2.29
CA ASP A 370 19.49 -22.64 -3.41
C ASP A 370 18.69 -22.69 -4.72
N THR A 371 18.18 -21.54 -5.13
CA THR A 371 17.39 -21.33 -6.35
C THR A 371 18.22 -20.82 -7.55
N SER A 372 19.54 -20.65 -7.39
CA SER A 372 20.41 -20.00 -8.39
C SER A 372 20.53 -20.71 -9.74
N ALA A 373 20.13 -21.99 -9.82
CA ALA A 373 20.09 -22.78 -11.05
C ALA A 373 18.71 -22.82 -11.73
N ILE A 374 17.66 -22.26 -11.11
CA ILE A 374 16.27 -22.43 -11.56
C ILE A 374 15.94 -21.48 -12.71
N THR A 375 15.31 -22.03 -13.75
CA THR A 375 14.91 -21.32 -14.97
C THR A 375 13.39 -21.25 -15.18
N ASN A 376 12.64 -22.18 -14.57
CA ASN A 376 11.17 -22.23 -14.61
C ASN A 376 10.61 -22.29 -13.18
N MET A 377 9.78 -21.31 -12.80
CA MET A 377 9.02 -21.27 -11.54
C MET A 377 7.50 -21.17 -11.77
N ARG A 378 7.04 -21.50 -12.99
CA ARG A 378 5.62 -21.44 -13.38
C ARG A 378 4.73 -22.18 -12.36
N ARG A 379 3.61 -21.58 -11.95
CA ARG A 379 2.62 -22.19 -11.02
C ARG A 379 3.18 -22.70 -9.68
N MET A 380 4.41 -22.36 -9.26
CA MET A 380 5.07 -23.06 -8.15
C MET A 380 4.22 -23.10 -6.86
N PHE A 381 3.49 -22.01 -6.57
CA PHE A 381 2.56 -21.88 -5.44
C PHE A 381 1.11 -21.60 -5.87
N TYR A 382 0.74 -21.92 -7.13
CA TYR A 382 -0.64 -21.72 -7.61
C TYR A 382 -1.60 -22.52 -6.71
N GLY A 383 -2.49 -21.86 -5.96
CA GLY A 383 -3.47 -22.50 -5.09
C GLY A 383 -2.90 -22.99 -3.75
N ALA A 384 -1.69 -22.55 -3.38
CA ALA A 384 -1.19 -22.66 -2.02
C ALA A 384 -1.86 -21.58 -1.13
N GLU A 385 -3.17 -21.74 -0.89
CA GLU A 385 -4.06 -20.74 -0.26
C GLU A 385 -3.54 -20.15 1.07
N SER A 386 -2.69 -20.90 1.79
CA SER A 386 -2.12 -20.52 3.10
C SER A 386 -0.67 -20.01 3.05
N PHE A 387 -0.03 -19.93 1.88
CA PHE A 387 1.40 -19.63 1.76
C PHE A 387 1.71 -18.14 1.95
N ASP A 388 2.55 -17.83 2.94
CA ASP A 388 2.98 -16.47 3.31
C ASP A 388 4.40 -16.47 3.92
N GLN A 389 5.32 -17.25 3.35
CA GLN A 389 6.70 -17.37 3.83
C GLN A 389 7.67 -16.40 3.14
N ASP A 390 8.73 -16.02 3.86
CA ASP A 390 9.82 -15.22 3.30
C ASP A 390 10.61 -16.04 2.27
N ILE A 391 10.80 -15.44 1.10
CA ILE A 391 11.55 -15.91 -0.07
C ILE A 391 12.36 -14.77 -0.71
N SER A 392 12.55 -13.66 0.03
CA SER A 392 13.33 -12.50 -0.39
C SER A 392 14.81 -12.82 -0.66
N THR A 393 15.30 -13.91 -0.07
CA THR A 393 16.66 -14.46 -0.17
C THR A 393 16.94 -15.22 -1.47
N TRP A 394 15.93 -15.56 -2.26
CA TRP A 394 16.08 -16.42 -3.43
C TRP A 394 16.80 -15.74 -4.61
N ASP A 395 17.73 -16.46 -5.24
CA ASP A 395 18.39 -16.03 -6.47
C ASP A 395 17.55 -16.45 -7.69
N VAL A 396 16.62 -15.58 -8.08
CA VAL A 396 15.80 -15.77 -9.29
C VAL A 396 16.48 -15.27 -10.58
N SER A 397 17.76 -14.88 -10.54
CA SER A 397 18.45 -14.23 -11.67
C SER A 397 18.58 -15.11 -12.93
N GLN A 398 18.22 -16.39 -12.89
CA GLN A 398 18.20 -17.30 -14.05
C GLN A 398 16.77 -17.64 -14.53
N VAL A 399 15.73 -17.17 -13.84
CA VAL A 399 14.31 -17.48 -14.13
C VAL A 399 13.86 -16.78 -15.42
N GLN A 400 13.22 -17.55 -16.30
CA GLN A 400 12.74 -17.11 -17.62
C GLN A 400 11.20 -17.00 -17.65
N THR A 401 10.51 -17.79 -16.84
CA THR A 401 9.05 -17.71 -16.63
C THR A 401 8.70 -17.97 -15.17
N MET A 402 7.79 -17.14 -14.65
CA MET A 402 7.15 -17.26 -13.34
C MET A 402 5.62 -17.13 -13.49
N ALA A 403 5.09 -17.40 -14.69
CA ALA A 403 3.66 -17.32 -14.97
C ALA A 403 2.84 -18.11 -13.94
N GLU A 404 1.72 -17.54 -13.49
CA GLU A 404 0.80 -18.15 -12.51
C GLU A 404 1.43 -18.50 -11.14
N MET A 405 2.66 -18.07 -10.80
CA MET A 405 3.41 -18.58 -9.63
C MET A 405 2.71 -18.42 -8.28
N PHE A 406 2.05 -17.27 -8.02
CA PHE A 406 1.29 -16.99 -6.78
C PHE A 406 -0.22 -16.88 -7.03
N LYS A 407 -0.72 -17.46 -8.14
CA LYS A 407 -2.15 -17.48 -8.43
C LYS A 407 -2.93 -18.14 -7.29
N GLU A 408 -4.05 -17.58 -6.88
CA GLU A 408 -4.90 -18.07 -5.76
C GLU A 408 -4.14 -18.25 -4.42
N ALA A 409 -2.93 -17.69 -4.25
CA ALA A 409 -2.21 -17.62 -2.98
C ALA A 409 -2.75 -16.44 -2.14
N PHE A 410 -4.01 -16.55 -1.70
CA PHE A 410 -4.83 -15.43 -1.19
C PHE A 410 -4.17 -14.55 -0.12
N VAL A 411 -3.31 -15.14 0.73
CA VAL A 411 -2.69 -14.47 1.88
C VAL A 411 -1.27 -13.95 1.63
N PHE A 412 -0.63 -14.31 0.51
CA PHE A 412 0.78 -14.02 0.27
C PHE A 412 1.06 -12.51 0.19
N ASN A 413 1.88 -12.00 1.11
CA ASN A 413 2.24 -10.57 1.14
C ASN A 413 3.69 -10.35 1.61
N ARG A 414 4.65 -11.15 1.12
CA ARG A 414 6.07 -11.11 1.54
C ARG A 414 6.98 -10.39 0.54
N PRO A 415 8.02 -9.67 1.01
CA PRO A 415 8.78 -8.73 0.19
C PRO A 415 9.63 -9.43 -0.88
N ILE A 416 9.40 -9.08 -2.15
CA ILE A 416 10.08 -9.67 -3.33
C ILE A 416 10.65 -8.62 -4.30
N GLY A 417 10.59 -7.33 -3.97
CA GLY A 417 11.16 -6.24 -4.78
C GLY A 417 12.69 -6.32 -5.00
N GLY A 418 13.41 -7.09 -4.18
CA GLY A 418 14.86 -7.32 -4.31
C GLY A 418 15.26 -8.33 -5.40
N TRP A 419 14.30 -9.01 -6.03
CA TRP A 419 14.55 -10.03 -7.04
C TRP A 419 15.05 -9.47 -8.38
N ASP A 420 16.07 -10.11 -8.96
CA ASP A 420 16.54 -9.86 -10.34
C ASP A 420 15.66 -10.61 -11.35
N VAL A 421 14.58 -9.95 -11.79
CA VAL A 421 13.65 -10.49 -12.79
C VAL A 421 14.04 -10.18 -14.25
N SER A 422 15.25 -9.68 -14.50
CA SER A 422 15.68 -9.14 -15.83
C SER A 422 15.71 -10.16 -16.98
N LYS A 423 15.58 -11.46 -16.69
CA LYS A 423 15.47 -12.55 -17.69
C LYS A 423 14.06 -13.09 -17.87
N VAL A 424 13.08 -12.62 -17.09
CA VAL A 424 11.70 -13.10 -17.14
C VAL A 424 11.01 -12.53 -18.39
N THR A 425 10.38 -13.42 -19.16
CA THR A 425 9.66 -13.06 -20.40
C THR A 425 8.14 -13.21 -20.28
N GLU A 426 7.68 -14.02 -19.32
CA GLU A 426 6.27 -14.31 -19.04
C GLU A 426 5.93 -14.02 -17.56
N MET A 427 5.00 -13.08 -17.32
CA MET A 427 4.47 -12.75 -15.98
C MET A 427 2.93 -12.84 -15.91
N ASN A 428 2.30 -13.55 -16.87
CA ASN A 428 0.84 -13.67 -16.88
C ASN A 428 0.32 -14.35 -15.60
N SER A 429 -0.82 -13.88 -15.08
CA SER A 429 -1.47 -14.39 -13.86
C SER A 429 -0.60 -14.47 -12.60
N LEU A 430 0.56 -13.79 -12.53
CA LEU A 430 1.56 -13.97 -11.45
C LEU A 430 0.97 -13.84 -10.04
N PHE A 431 0.10 -12.85 -9.81
CA PHE A 431 -0.59 -12.57 -8.56
C PHE A 431 -2.13 -12.63 -8.72
N GLU A 432 -2.63 -13.38 -9.70
CA GLU A 432 -4.08 -13.51 -9.93
C GLU A 432 -4.77 -14.08 -8.67
N SER A 433 -5.70 -13.32 -8.10
CA SER A 433 -6.39 -13.62 -6.82
C SER A 433 -5.48 -13.72 -5.59
N ALA A 434 -4.25 -13.20 -5.62
CA ALA A 434 -3.43 -12.98 -4.42
C ALA A 434 -3.96 -11.73 -3.67
N ALA A 435 -5.13 -11.88 -3.04
CA ALA A 435 -5.97 -10.75 -2.61
C ALA A 435 -5.30 -9.78 -1.62
N LEU A 436 -4.36 -10.24 -0.79
CA LEU A 436 -3.61 -9.42 0.17
C LEU A 436 -2.28 -8.87 -0.39
N PHE A 437 -1.86 -9.24 -1.59
CA PHE A 437 -0.54 -8.86 -2.11
C PHE A 437 -0.45 -7.35 -2.42
N ASN A 438 0.41 -6.64 -1.70
CA ASN A 438 0.67 -5.21 -1.89
C ASN A 438 2.14 -4.83 -1.62
N GLN A 439 3.10 -5.73 -1.92
CA GLN A 439 4.53 -5.49 -1.66
C GLN A 439 5.20 -4.68 -2.77
N ASP A 440 6.18 -3.86 -2.40
CA ASP A 440 6.93 -3.03 -3.37
C ASP A 440 7.72 -3.90 -4.36
N ILE A 441 7.48 -3.61 -5.65
CA ILE A 441 8.10 -4.22 -6.84
C ILE A 441 8.52 -3.13 -7.86
N THR A 442 8.63 -1.87 -7.42
CA THR A 442 9.03 -0.71 -8.24
C THR A 442 10.42 -0.88 -8.85
N SER A 443 11.29 -1.66 -8.20
CA SER A 443 12.67 -1.96 -8.59
C SER A 443 12.84 -3.04 -9.67
N TRP A 444 11.77 -3.74 -10.06
CA TRP A 444 11.84 -4.84 -11.03
C TRP A 444 12.15 -4.35 -12.47
N ASP A 445 13.19 -4.93 -13.09
CA ASP A 445 13.47 -4.74 -14.52
C ASP A 445 12.58 -5.67 -15.36
N VAL A 446 11.38 -5.19 -15.68
CA VAL A 446 10.41 -5.89 -16.52
C VAL A 446 10.64 -5.68 -18.03
N SER A 447 11.75 -5.06 -18.45
CA SER A 447 11.99 -4.72 -19.86
C SER A 447 12.07 -5.93 -20.81
N GLY A 448 12.33 -7.13 -20.28
CA GLY A 448 12.28 -8.40 -21.02
C GLY A 448 10.89 -9.01 -21.20
N VAL A 449 9.86 -8.51 -20.50
CA VAL A 449 8.54 -9.14 -20.42
C VAL A 449 7.71 -8.88 -21.68
N THR A 450 7.06 -9.94 -22.18
CA THR A 450 6.19 -9.90 -23.39
C THR A 450 4.70 -10.04 -23.07
N THR A 451 4.34 -10.57 -21.90
CA THR A 451 2.94 -10.71 -21.46
C THR A 451 2.77 -10.48 -19.96
N MET A 452 1.79 -9.64 -19.62
CA MET A 452 1.35 -9.32 -18.25
C MET A 452 -0.17 -9.53 -18.10
N ALA A 453 -0.79 -10.31 -18.99
CA ALA A 453 -2.22 -10.61 -18.92
C ALA A 453 -2.59 -11.22 -17.56
N GLU A 454 -3.68 -10.74 -16.96
CA GLU A 454 -4.23 -11.18 -15.67
C GLU A 454 -3.26 -11.06 -14.46
N MET A 455 -2.12 -10.37 -14.59
CA MET A 455 -1.04 -10.33 -13.57
C MET A 455 -1.51 -9.97 -12.15
N PHE A 456 -2.44 -9.04 -12.00
CA PHE A 456 -3.05 -8.62 -10.73
C PHE A 456 -4.58 -8.81 -10.71
N ASN A 457 -5.12 -9.70 -11.56
CA ASN A 457 -6.55 -10.00 -11.67
C ASN A 457 -7.10 -10.57 -10.34
N GLY A 458 -7.83 -9.78 -9.55
CA GLY A 458 -8.32 -10.14 -8.22
C GLY A 458 -7.34 -9.89 -7.06
N ALA A 459 -6.23 -9.18 -7.29
CA ALA A 459 -5.35 -8.70 -6.21
C ALA A 459 -6.00 -7.47 -5.54
N GLU A 460 -7.05 -7.70 -4.73
CA GLU A 460 -7.96 -6.65 -4.22
C GLU A 460 -7.23 -5.47 -3.54
N ALA A 461 -6.11 -5.74 -2.85
CA ALA A 461 -5.31 -4.77 -2.10
C ALA A 461 -4.16 -4.10 -2.88
N PHE A 462 -3.85 -4.53 -4.11
CA PHE A 462 -2.64 -4.07 -4.82
C PHE A 462 -2.73 -2.60 -5.26
N ASN A 463 -1.78 -1.78 -4.83
CA ASN A 463 -1.70 -0.35 -5.17
C ASN A 463 -0.24 0.19 -5.21
N GLN A 464 0.73 -0.61 -5.69
CA GLN A 464 2.15 -0.20 -5.72
C GLN A 464 2.58 0.53 -7.00
N ASN A 465 3.59 1.41 -6.87
CA ASN A 465 3.97 2.39 -7.89
C ASN A 465 4.80 1.83 -9.07
N ILE A 466 4.15 1.05 -9.91
CA ILE A 466 4.70 0.46 -11.14
C ILE A 466 4.79 1.43 -12.33
N GLY A 467 4.60 2.74 -12.12
CA GLY A 467 4.63 3.76 -13.19
C GLY A 467 5.98 3.91 -13.90
N ASN A 468 7.08 3.46 -13.28
CA ASN A 468 8.44 3.51 -13.83
C ASN A 468 8.82 2.30 -14.70
N TRP A 469 7.97 1.27 -14.81
CA TRP A 469 8.26 0.04 -15.55
C TRP A 469 8.37 0.25 -17.07
N ASP A 470 9.41 -0.31 -17.70
CA ASP A 470 9.53 -0.35 -19.16
C ASP A 470 8.71 -1.50 -19.74
N VAL A 471 7.44 -1.22 -20.02
CA VAL A 471 6.50 -2.15 -20.66
C VAL A 471 6.61 -2.17 -22.19
N SER A 472 7.63 -1.55 -22.81
CA SER A 472 7.71 -1.36 -24.27
C SER A 472 7.90 -2.63 -25.09
N ASN A 473 8.05 -3.80 -24.45
CA ASN A 473 8.08 -5.13 -25.09
C ASN A 473 6.81 -5.97 -24.86
N VAL A 474 5.83 -5.49 -24.09
CA VAL A 474 4.59 -6.23 -23.79
C VAL A 474 3.61 -6.17 -24.98
N GLU A 475 3.06 -7.34 -25.35
CA GLU A 475 2.11 -7.50 -26.46
C GLU A 475 0.65 -7.74 -25.99
N SER A 476 0.44 -8.11 -24.72
CA SER A 476 -0.89 -8.29 -24.09
C SER A 476 -0.90 -7.89 -22.61
N MET A 477 -1.96 -7.15 -22.21
CA MET A 477 -2.26 -6.73 -20.84
C MET A 477 -3.73 -7.00 -20.46
N GLY A 478 -4.39 -7.95 -21.15
CA GLY A 478 -5.78 -8.30 -20.91
C GLY A 478 -6.04 -8.63 -19.43
N SER A 479 -7.08 -8.02 -18.85
CA SER A 479 -7.51 -8.18 -17.45
C SER A 479 -6.43 -7.91 -16.38
N MET A 480 -5.33 -7.20 -16.69
CA MET A 480 -4.18 -7.03 -15.79
C MET A 480 -4.54 -6.51 -14.38
N PHE A 481 -5.48 -5.55 -14.26
CA PHE A 481 -5.97 -4.97 -13.00
C PHE A 481 -7.45 -5.27 -12.75
N ARG A 482 -8.00 -6.30 -13.39
CA ARG A 482 -9.39 -6.70 -13.21
C ARG A 482 -9.65 -7.04 -11.74
N GLU A 483 -10.69 -6.49 -11.12
CA GLU A 483 -11.03 -6.67 -9.69
C GLU A 483 -9.91 -6.24 -8.70
N ALA A 484 -8.84 -5.56 -9.15
CA ALA A 484 -7.81 -4.96 -8.31
C ALA A 484 -8.32 -3.66 -7.65
N SER A 485 -9.21 -3.83 -6.65
CA SER A 485 -10.11 -2.78 -6.19
C SER A 485 -9.45 -1.49 -5.68
N ALA A 486 -8.24 -1.61 -5.10
CA ALA A 486 -7.47 -0.50 -4.54
C ALA A 486 -6.58 0.22 -5.57
N PHE A 487 -6.34 -0.35 -6.75
CA PHE A 487 -5.32 0.15 -7.69
C PHE A 487 -5.66 1.52 -8.28
N ASN A 488 -4.81 2.51 -8.04
CA ASN A 488 -4.95 3.88 -8.55
C ASN A 488 -3.57 4.57 -8.78
N GLN A 489 -2.54 3.82 -9.16
CA GLN A 489 -1.19 4.36 -9.38
C GLN A 489 -0.96 4.86 -10.81
N ASN A 490 -0.18 5.94 -10.94
CA ASN A 490 0.02 6.62 -12.22
C ASN A 490 0.85 5.77 -13.20
N ILE A 491 0.25 5.45 -14.34
CA ILE A 491 0.81 4.63 -15.43
C ILE A 491 0.79 5.37 -16.79
N ALA A 492 0.66 6.70 -16.77
CA ALA A 492 0.63 7.53 -17.99
C ALA A 492 1.89 7.38 -18.85
N ALA A 493 3.04 7.12 -18.23
CA ALA A 493 4.33 6.99 -18.91
C ALA A 493 4.50 5.68 -19.71
N TRP A 494 3.63 4.68 -19.51
CA TRP A 494 3.76 3.35 -20.10
C TRP A 494 3.68 3.36 -21.63
N GLN A 495 4.66 2.73 -22.28
CA GLN A 495 4.83 2.73 -23.74
C GLN A 495 4.09 1.56 -24.40
N ILE A 496 2.76 1.54 -24.32
CA ILE A 496 1.92 0.40 -24.73
C ILE A 496 1.80 0.14 -26.25
N GLY A 497 2.59 0.79 -27.10
CA GLY A 497 2.43 0.78 -28.58
C GLY A 497 2.65 -0.56 -29.30
N LYS A 498 2.89 -1.66 -28.56
CA LYS A 498 2.86 -3.05 -29.06
C LYS A 498 1.66 -3.86 -28.58
N VAL A 499 0.93 -3.36 -27.58
CA VAL A 499 -0.16 -4.10 -26.94
C VAL A 499 -1.33 -4.20 -27.92
N THR A 500 -1.74 -5.44 -28.20
CA THR A 500 -2.83 -5.73 -29.13
C THR A 500 -4.17 -5.99 -28.44
N ASP A 501 -4.15 -6.15 -27.11
CA ASP A 501 -5.27 -6.63 -26.31
C ASP A 501 -5.29 -6.03 -24.89
N LEU A 502 -6.43 -5.39 -24.56
CA LEU A 502 -6.75 -4.72 -23.30
C LEU A 502 -8.12 -5.17 -22.74
N TYR A 503 -8.65 -6.35 -23.11
CA TYR A 503 -9.98 -6.79 -22.62
C TYR A 503 -10.07 -6.72 -21.09
N SER A 504 -11.14 -6.12 -20.55
CA SER A 504 -11.39 -6.02 -19.10
C SER A 504 -10.24 -5.47 -18.23
N MET A 505 -9.25 -4.74 -18.79
CA MET A 505 -8.00 -4.38 -18.09
C MET A 505 -8.20 -3.74 -16.69
N PHE A 506 -9.17 -2.82 -16.55
CA PHE A 506 -9.56 -2.16 -15.30
C PHE A 506 -11.00 -2.49 -14.89
N ARG A 507 -11.53 -3.62 -15.37
CA ARG A 507 -12.88 -4.05 -15.04
C ARG A 507 -13.00 -4.28 -13.52
N ASP A 508 -14.03 -3.72 -12.90
CA ASP A 508 -14.28 -3.77 -11.46
C ASP A 508 -13.13 -3.18 -10.59
N ALA A 509 -12.19 -2.44 -11.19
CA ALA A 509 -11.12 -1.70 -10.49
C ALA A 509 -11.66 -0.38 -9.93
N VAL A 510 -12.34 -0.46 -8.79
CA VAL A 510 -13.17 0.62 -8.23
C VAL A 510 -12.41 1.94 -8.04
N ALA A 511 -11.18 1.90 -7.51
CA ALA A 511 -10.41 3.10 -7.18
C ALA A 511 -9.82 3.84 -8.40
N PHE A 512 -9.61 3.16 -9.53
CA PHE A 512 -8.78 3.63 -10.64
C PHE A 512 -9.36 4.88 -11.33
N ASN A 513 -8.58 5.98 -11.33
CA ASN A 513 -8.89 7.20 -12.06
C ASN A 513 -7.62 8.00 -12.44
N GLN A 514 -6.61 7.31 -12.96
CA GLN A 514 -5.38 7.95 -13.44
C GLN A 514 -5.48 8.30 -14.93
N ASP A 515 -4.90 9.43 -15.32
CA ASP A 515 -4.81 9.87 -16.71
C ASP A 515 -3.96 8.88 -17.53
N ILE A 516 -4.52 8.45 -18.66
CA ILE A 516 -3.95 7.51 -19.63
C ILE A 516 -4.25 7.98 -21.07
N SER A 517 -4.55 9.27 -21.24
CA SER A 517 -4.91 9.88 -22.54
C SER A 517 -3.78 9.83 -23.57
N ASP A 518 -2.52 9.89 -23.12
CA ASP A 518 -1.29 9.84 -23.94
C ASP A 518 -0.93 8.42 -24.46
N TRP A 519 -1.67 7.37 -24.11
CA TRP A 519 -1.37 5.98 -24.53
C TRP A 519 -1.58 5.75 -26.05
N ASP A 520 -0.55 5.24 -26.73
CA ASP A 520 -0.63 4.81 -28.14
C ASP A 520 -1.42 3.49 -28.27
N THR A 521 -2.74 3.63 -28.38
CA THR A 521 -3.70 2.54 -28.58
C THR A 521 -3.80 2.07 -30.03
N SER A 522 -2.95 2.54 -30.96
CA SER A 522 -3.12 2.31 -32.41
C SER A 522 -3.03 0.85 -32.87
N GLN A 523 -2.46 -0.04 -32.06
CA GLN A 523 -2.37 -1.48 -32.33
C GLN A 523 -3.43 -2.31 -31.57
N VAL A 524 -4.23 -1.70 -30.70
CA VAL A 524 -5.20 -2.41 -29.86
C VAL A 524 -6.39 -2.88 -30.69
N THR A 525 -6.68 -4.18 -30.64
CA THR A 525 -7.76 -4.82 -31.40
C THR A 525 -8.96 -5.22 -30.54
N THR A 526 -8.76 -5.37 -29.23
CA THR A 526 -9.77 -5.80 -28.24
C THR A 526 -9.65 -4.98 -26.96
N MET A 527 -10.78 -4.41 -26.53
CA MET A 527 -10.89 -3.61 -25.29
C MET A 527 -12.31 -3.70 -24.69
N ASP A 528 -13.00 -4.82 -24.89
CA ASP A 528 -14.33 -5.02 -24.32
C ASP A 528 -14.29 -5.08 -22.78
N SER A 529 -15.31 -4.49 -22.16
CA SER A 529 -15.44 -4.30 -20.71
C SER A 529 -14.27 -3.60 -20.01
N MET A 530 -13.36 -2.93 -20.72
CA MET A 530 -12.09 -2.40 -20.17
C MET A 530 -12.21 -1.61 -18.86
N PHE A 531 -13.23 -0.77 -18.72
CA PHE A 531 -13.53 0.05 -17.54
C PHE A 531 -14.89 -0.31 -16.89
N ARG A 532 -15.45 -1.47 -17.22
CA ARG A 532 -16.76 -1.91 -16.71
C ARG A 532 -16.74 -1.96 -15.18
N GLN A 533 -17.63 -1.23 -14.51
CA GLN A 533 -17.65 -1.07 -13.04
C GLN A 533 -16.40 -0.44 -12.40
N ALA A 534 -15.53 0.25 -13.17
CA ALA A 534 -14.51 1.16 -12.62
C ALA A 534 -15.18 2.47 -12.13
N GLN A 535 -15.67 2.47 -10.89
CA GLN A 535 -16.65 3.48 -10.42
C GLN A 535 -16.09 4.91 -10.32
N ASN A 536 -14.78 5.06 -10.12
CA ASN A 536 -14.12 6.37 -10.07
C ASN A 536 -13.62 6.87 -11.43
N PHE A 537 -13.58 6.03 -12.47
CA PHE A 537 -12.88 6.33 -13.72
C PHE A 537 -13.61 7.39 -14.57
N ASP A 538 -13.02 8.57 -14.71
CA ASP A 538 -13.53 9.68 -15.51
C ASP A 538 -12.41 10.47 -16.20
N GLN A 539 -11.77 9.86 -17.19
CA GLN A 539 -10.68 10.46 -17.99
C GLN A 539 -11.09 10.71 -19.45
N ASP A 540 -10.47 11.70 -20.09
CA ASP A 540 -10.70 12.00 -21.51
C ASP A 540 -9.88 11.08 -22.43
N LEU A 541 -10.55 10.10 -23.05
CA LEU A 541 -9.96 9.17 -24.01
C LEU A 541 -10.11 9.62 -25.48
N SER A 542 -10.43 10.90 -25.73
CA SER A 542 -10.62 11.45 -27.07
C SER A 542 -9.40 11.34 -27.98
N GLN A 543 -8.18 11.30 -27.42
CA GLN A 543 -6.94 11.22 -28.20
C GLN A 543 -6.58 9.79 -28.64
N TRP A 544 -7.25 8.76 -28.12
CA TRP A 544 -6.97 7.36 -28.43
C TRP A 544 -7.28 6.99 -29.89
N ASN A 545 -6.36 6.24 -30.52
CA ASN A 545 -6.49 5.80 -31.91
C ASN A 545 -7.13 4.40 -32.00
N ILE A 546 -8.43 4.33 -31.78
CA ILE A 546 -9.21 3.09 -31.82
C ILE A 546 -9.44 2.50 -33.23
N SER A 547 -8.69 2.92 -34.26
CA SER A 547 -8.90 2.51 -35.65
C SER A 547 -8.70 1.00 -35.91
N ALA A 548 -7.97 0.30 -35.03
CA ALA A 548 -7.73 -1.14 -35.11
C ALA A 548 -8.74 -1.99 -34.31
N VAL A 549 -9.61 -1.36 -33.51
CA VAL A 549 -10.49 -2.06 -32.57
C VAL A 549 -11.59 -2.83 -33.29
N THR A 550 -11.76 -4.10 -32.91
CA THR A 550 -12.78 -5.02 -33.43
C THR A 550 -13.81 -5.44 -32.37
N ASN A 551 -13.47 -5.34 -31.08
CA ASN A 551 -14.40 -5.56 -29.97
C ASN A 551 -14.24 -4.52 -28.86
N MET A 552 -15.34 -3.87 -28.47
CA MET A 552 -15.43 -2.85 -27.43
C MET A 552 -16.74 -2.96 -26.61
N ALA A 553 -17.37 -4.15 -26.60
CA ALA A 553 -18.64 -4.38 -25.93
C ALA A 553 -18.57 -4.07 -24.41
N SER A 554 -19.59 -3.42 -23.85
CA SER A 554 -19.65 -3.00 -22.43
C SER A 554 -18.44 -2.19 -21.90
N PHE A 555 -17.62 -1.61 -22.78
CA PHE A 555 -16.39 -0.84 -22.50
C PHE A 555 -16.35 -0.12 -21.15
N ALA A 556 -17.34 0.73 -20.86
CA ALA A 556 -17.39 1.53 -19.64
C ALA A 556 -18.75 1.43 -18.91
N GLU A 557 -19.45 0.29 -19.06
CA GLU A 557 -20.75 0.03 -18.42
C GLU A 557 -20.65 0.14 -16.89
N SER A 558 -21.44 1.05 -16.30
CA SER A 558 -21.44 1.36 -14.84
C SER A 558 -20.08 1.84 -14.28
N SER A 559 -19.26 2.47 -15.11
CA SER A 559 -18.07 3.23 -14.68
C SER A 559 -18.43 4.63 -14.14
N GLY A 560 -17.41 5.39 -13.73
CA GLY A 560 -17.53 6.82 -13.37
C GLY A 560 -17.64 7.79 -14.57
N LEU A 561 -17.54 7.30 -15.81
CA LEU A 561 -17.30 8.13 -17.00
C LEU A 561 -18.35 9.24 -17.17
N SER A 562 -17.88 10.49 -17.20
CA SER A 562 -18.76 11.65 -17.28
C SER A 562 -19.35 11.88 -18.67
N PHE A 563 -20.45 12.62 -18.68
CA PHE A 563 -21.07 13.15 -19.89
C PHE A 563 -20.06 13.88 -20.80
N ASN A 564 -19.16 14.69 -20.23
CA ASN A 564 -18.22 15.50 -21.02
C ASN A 564 -17.22 14.61 -21.77
N ASN A 565 -16.56 13.69 -21.05
CA ASN A 565 -15.55 12.81 -21.62
C ASN A 565 -16.16 11.85 -22.66
N TYR A 566 -17.36 11.31 -22.41
CA TYR A 566 -18.08 10.49 -23.39
C TYR A 566 -18.44 11.27 -24.67
N ASN A 567 -18.85 12.53 -24.58
CA ASN A 567 -19.08 13.37 -25.76
C ASN A 567 -17.78 13.62 -26.54
N ALA A 568 -16.67 13.92 -25.85
CA ALA A 568 -15.36 14.15 -26.47
C ALA A 568 -14.84 12.91 -27.23
N MET A 569 -14.94 11.73 -26.61
CA MET A 569 -14.63 10.43 -27.23
C MET A 569 -15.43 10.23 -28.52
N LEU A 570 -16.77 10.35 -28.48
CA LEU A 570 -17.63 10.21 -29.66
C LEU A 570 -17.24 11.16 -30.79
N GLN A 571 -16.98 12.43 -30.47
CA GLN A 571 -16.61 13.46 -31.45
C GLN A 571 -15.28 13.19 -32.14
N ALA A 572 -14.25 12.82 -31.38
CA ALA A 572 -12.91 12.55 -31.92
C ALA A 572 -12.86 11.23 -32.69
N TRP A 573 -13.42 10.16 -32.12
CA TRP A 573 -13.42 8.82 -32.73
C TRP A 573 -14.19 8.78 -34.06
N ALA A 574 -15.23 9.60 -34.24
CA ALA A 574 -15.93 9.73 -35.52
C ALA A 574 -15.09 10.31 -36.67
N GLN A 575 -13.89 10.84 -36.39
CA GLN A 575 -12.93 11.29 -37.42
C GLN A 575 -11.92 10.20 -37.83
N LEU A 576 -11.90 9.05 -37.13
CA LEU A 576 -10.96 7.96 -37.36
C LEU A 576 -11.46 7.01 -38.47
N PRO A 577 -10.54 6.29 -39.16
CA PRO A 577 -10.88 5.20 -40.07
C PRO A 577 -11.24 3.93 -39.29
N LEU A 578 -12.39 3.94 -38.61
CA LEU A 578 -12.87 2.84 -37.76
C LEU A 578 -13.14 1.54 -38.53
N GLN A 579 -13.07 0.41 -37.82
CA GLN A 579 -13.55 -0.89 -38.31
C GLN A 579 -15.09 -0.91 -38.39
N SER A 580 -15.64 -1.82 -39.19
CA SER A 580 -17.09 -2.00 -39.31
C SER A 580 -17.68 -2.98 -38.29
N ASP A 581 -18.98 -2.85 -38.02
CA ASP A 581 -19.82 -3.77 -37.23
C ASP A 581 -19.38 -3.99 -35.76
N VAL A 582 -18.60 -3.05 -35.19
CA VAL A 582 -18.11 -3.11 -33.80
C VAL A 582 -19.22 -2.81 -32.79
N ALA A 583 -19.25 -3.55 -31.68
CA ALA A 583 -20.10 -3.25 -30.53
C ALA A 583 -19.38 -2.35 -29.53
N PHE A 584 -20.06 -1.34 -28.99
CA PHE A 584 -19.56 -0.38 -28.01
C PHE A 584 -20.63 -0.16 -26.91
N GLY A 585 -20.25 -0.12 -25.64
CA GLY A 585 -21.21 0.03 -24.54
C GLY A 585 -20.72 0.89 -23.37
N VAL A 586 -21.54 1.87 -22.99
CA VAL A 586 -21.39 2.70 -21.78
C VAL A 586 -22.59 2.57 -20.82
N GLY A 587 -23.56 1.72 -21.15
CA GLY A 587 -24.72 1.44 -20.29
C GLY A 587 -25.74 2.57 -20.29
N SER A 588 -26.00 3.18 -19.14
CA SER A 588 -27.03 4.24 -19.01
C SER A 588 -26.52 5.68 -19.23
N LEU A 589 -25.25 5.86 -19.59
CA LEU A 589 -24.66 7.19 -19.80
C LEU A 589 -25.23 7.86 -21.06
N GLN A 590 -25.72 9.10 -20.94
CA GLN A 590 -26.31 9.85 -22.05
C GLN A 590 -25.25 10.66 -22.82
N TYR A 591 -25.49 10.92 -24.11
CA TYR A 591 -24.66 11.82 -24.93
C TYR A 591 -25.41 13.13 -25.26
N GLY A 592 -24.67 14.17 -25.63
CA GLY A 592 -25.19 15.50 -25.97
C GLY A 592 -25.49 15.69 -27.46
N PHE A 593 -26.15 16.79 -27.80
CA PHE A 593 -26.43 17.13 -29.21
C PHE A 593 -25.12 17.34 -30.00
N GLU A 594 -24.10 17.86 -29.33
CA GLU A 594 -22.75 18.05 -29.82
C GLU A 594 -22.08 16.74 -30.31
N ALA A 595 -22.46 15.57 -29.77
CA ALA A 595 -21.99 14.26 -30.23
C ALA A 595 -22.99 13.52 -31.13
N GLU A 596 -24.25 13.93 -31.24
CA GLU A 596 -25.28 13.25 -32.05
C GLU A 596 -24.83 13.01 -33.51
N ALA A 597 -24.25 14.01 -34.16
CA ALA A 597 -23.75 13.88 -35.53
C ALA A 597 -22.54 12.93 -35.64
N ALA A 598 -21.68 12.90 -34.62
CA ALA A 598 -20.51 12.03 -34.56
C ALA A 598 -20.93 10.58 -34.31
N ARG A 599 -21.80 10.34 -33.32
CA ARG A 599 -22.43 9.06 -33.01
C ARG A 599 -23.24 8.51 -34.20
N THR A 600 -24.03 9.35 -34.86
CA THR A 600 -24.74 8.98 -36.10
C THR A 600 -23.76 8.59 -37.20
N THR A 601 -22.63 9.29 -37.35
CA THR A 601 -21.59 8.92 -38.32
C THR A 601 -21.00 7.55 -38.00
N ILE A 602 -20.68 7.27 -36.73
CA ILE A 602 -20.17 5.97 -36.26
C ILE A 602 -21.17 4.83 -36.58
N ILE A 603 -22.46 5.03 -36.29
CA ILE A 603 -23.51 4.03 -36.55
C ILE A 603 -23.80 3.87 -38.05
N ASP A 604 -24.16 4.94 -38.77
CA ASP A 604 -24.63 4.85 -40.16
C ASP A 604 -23.51 4.58 -41.19
N THR A 605 -22.26 4.97 -40.89
CA THR A 605 -21.12 4.80 -41.82
C THR A 605 -20.36 3.50 -41.56
N PHE A 606 -20.22 3.10 -40.29
CA PHE A 606 -19.42 1.93 -39.90
C PHE A 606 -20.27 0.76 -39.36
N GLY A 607 -21.59 0.89 -39.22
CA GLY A 607 -22.47 -0.21 -38.78
C GLY A 607 -22.39 -0.53 -37.27
N TRP A 608 -21.81 0.36 -36.47
CA TRP A 608 -21.58 0.12 -35.05
C TRP A 608 -22.87 -0.06 -34.23
N SER A 609 -22.82 -0.93 -33.24
CA SER A 609 -23.89 -1.13 -32.25
C SER A 609 -23.51 -0.45 -30.93
N ILE A 610 -24.02 0.76 -30.69
CA ILE A 610 -23.74 1.54 -29.48
C ILE A 610 -24.87 1.36 -28.43
N GLU A 611 -24.52 0.86 -27.24
CA GLU A 611 -25.40 0.75 -26.07
C GLU A 611 -25.11 1.89 -25.07
N ASP A 612 -26.02 2.87 -25.05
CA ASP A 612 -25.95 4.07 -24.22
C ASP A 612 -27.35 4.52 -23.73
N GLY A 613 -27.39 5.55 -22.89
CA GLY A 613 -28.60 6.15 -22.34
C GLY A 613 -29.39 7.04 -23.31
N GLY A 614 -29.00 7.11 -24.60
CA GLY A 614 -29.60 7.98 -25.61
C GLY A 614 -29.20 9.45 -25.52
N LEU A 615 -29.75 10.24 -26.44
CA LEU A 615 -29.57 11.69 -26.48
C LEU A 615 -30.18 12.34 -25.22
N ALA A 616 -29.36 13.12 -24.50
CA ALA A 616 -29.78 13.91 -23.35
C ALA A 616 -30.83 14.96 -23.77
N THR A 617 -32.02 14.89 -23.19
CA THR A 617 -33.11 15.82 -23.52
C THR A 617 -32.91 17.16 -22.82
N LEU A 618 -32.74 18.23 -23.60
CA LEU A 618 -32.66 19.61 -23.12
C LEU A 618 -33.79 19.95 -22.13
N PRO A 619 -33.46 20.43 -20.91
CA PRO A 619 -34.34 21.31 -20.16
C PRO A 619 -34.67 22.55 -21.00
N ALA A 620 -35.82 23.19 -20.73
CA ALA A 620 -36.03 24.54 -21.22
C ALA A 620 -35.02 25.50 -20.57
N LEU A 621 -34.55 26.51 -21.32
CA LEU A 621 -33.90 27.69 -20.71
C LEU A 621 -34.83 28.22 -19.62
N GLN A 622 -34.35 28.32 -18.37
CA GLN A 622 -35.17 28.89 -17.30
C GLN A 622 -35.31 30.40 -17.52
N ASP A 623 -36.53 30.82 -17.82
CA ASP A 623 -36.97 32.19 -18.11
C ASP A 623 -36.94 33.13 -16.87
N THR A 624 -36.13 32.78 -15.86
CA THR A 624 -36.21 33.28 -14.47
C THR A 624 -34.83 33.37 -13.78
N ALA A 625 -33.75 33.52 -14.54
CA ALA A 625 -32.38 33.57 -14.02
C ALA A 625 -31.92 35.03 -13.74
N THR A 626 -32.28 35.56 -12.56
CA THR A 626 -31.82 36.88 -12.08
C THR A 626 -30.30 36.90 -11.93
N THR A 627 -29.62 37.93 -12.46
CA THR A 627 -28.15 38.06 -12.42
C THR A 627 -27.71 39.18 -11.49
N PHE A 628 -26.63 38.93 -10.74
CA PHE A 628 -26.12 39.79 -9.67
C PHE A 628 -24.74 40.40 -10.01
N TYR A 629 -24.49 41.64 -9.58
CA TYR A 629 -23.24 42.37 -9.85
C TYR A 629 -22.66 43.03 -8.59
N THR A 630 -21.34 42.96 -8.41
CA THR A 630 -20.58 43.69 -7.38
C THR A 630 -19.43 44.50 -7.97
N ALA A 631 -18.93 45.47 -7.19
CA ALA A 631 -17.99 46.50 -7.66
C ALA A 631 -16.59 46.03 -8.08
N ASN A 632 -16.15 44.84 -7.63
CA ASN A 632 -14.81 44.30 -7.92
C ASN A 632 -14.79 43.27 -9.08
N GLY A 633 -15.96 42.89 -9.61
CA GLY A 633 -16.09 42.18 -10.90
C GLY A 633 -16.31 40.66 -10.83
N VAL A 634 -17.24 40.20 -11.67
CA VAL A 634 -17.47 38.80 -12.13
C VAL A 634 -17.99 37.77 -11.09
N LYS A 635 -19.22 37.28 -11.31
CA LYS A 635 -19.49 35.82 -11.45
C LYS A 635 -20.83 35.52 -12.17
N PHE A 636 -20.70 34.95 -13.37
CA PHE A 636 -21.56 33.97 -14.10
C PHE A 636 -23.10 34.11 -14.21
N LEU A 637 -23.59 33.72 -15.40
CA LEU A 637 -24.91 33.12 -15.61
C LEU A 637 -24.85 32.10 -16.78
N LEU A 638 -25.94 31.38 -17.06
CA LEU A 638 -26.11 30.39 -18.14
C LEU A 638 -25.27 29.10 -17.99
N THR A 639 -25.65 28.27 -17.01
CA THR A 639 -25.45 26.81 -17.08
C THR A 639 -26.61 26.14 -17.85
N ASN A 640 -26.45 24.88 -18.27
CA ASN A 640 -27.41 24.11 -19.08
C ASN A 640 -27.77 24.72 -20.45
N LEU A 641 -26.75 25.00 -21.28
CA LEU A 641 -26.93 25.30 -22.71
C LEU A 641 -27.09 24.05 -23.60
N GLY A 642 -26.63 22.87 -23.14
CA GLY A 642 -26.60 21.64 -23.92
C GLY A 642 -25.54 21.69 -25.03
N GLY A 643 -24.27 21.77 -24.62
CA GLY A 643 -23.12 22.03 -25.47
C GLY A 643 -22.54 23.45 -25.27
N SER A 644 -21.25 23.61 -25.52
CA SER A 644 -20.52 24.88 -25.37
C SER A 644 -20.96 25.92 -26.42
N PRO A 645 -21.05 27.22 -26.05
CA PRO A 645 -21.26 28.30 -27.02
C PRO A 645 -19.99 28.59 -27.82
N GLU A 646 -20.12 28.82 -29.14
CA GLU A 646 -19.01 29.33 -29.98
C GLU A 646 -18.91 30.85 -29.92
N SER A 647 -20.04 31.53 -29.68
CA SER A 647 -20.11 32.98 -29.53
C SER A 647 -21.28 33.41 -28.65
N CYS A 648 -21.08 34.54 -27.98
CA CYS A 648 -22.03 35.15 -27.07
C CYS A 648 -22.24 36.62 -27.47
N ALA A 649 -23.49 37.06 -27.54
CA ALA A 649 -23.85 38.43 -27.88
C ALA A 649 -24.98 38.92 -26.98
N ALA A 650 -24.99 40.22 -26.67
CA ALA A 650 -26.02 40.86 -25.87
C ALA A 650 -26.37 42.22 -26.47
N ASP A 651 -27.68 42.49 -26.60
CA ASP A 651 -28.19 43.78 -27.02
C ASP A 651 -28.37 44.71 -25.80
N ASP A 652 -28.15 46.01 -26.00
CA ASP A 652 -28.28 47.08 -24.98
C ASP A 652 -27.48 46.88 -23.67
N LEU A 653 -26.32 46.20 -23.75
CA LEU A 653 -25.42 45.97 -22.61
C LEU A 653 -24.88 47.31 -22.00
N PRO A 654 -24.95 47.52 -20.66
CA PRO A 654 -24.50 48.75 -20.02
C PRO A 654 -23.01 49.09 -20.22
N ALA A 655 -22.71 50.39 -20.33
CA ALA A 655 -21.35 50.89 -20.55
C ALA A 655 -20.41 50.52 -19.39
N GLY A 656 -19.26 49.92 -19.74
CA GLY A 656 -18.28 49.38 -18.79
C GLY A 656 -18.34 47.85 -18.63
N LEU A 657 -19.39 47.21 -19.16
CA LEU A 657 -19.49 45.76 -19.28
C LEU A 657 -19.15 45.27 -20.70
N SER A 658 -18.80 43.99 -20.80
CA SER A 658 -18.57 43.23 -22.03
C SER A 658 -19.10 41.81 -21.88
N ILE A 659 -19.64 41.20 -22.94
CA ILE A 659 -19.99 39.78 -22.96
C ILE A 659 -18.97 38.99 -23.79
N GLY A 660 -18.63 37.79 -23.35
CA GLY A 660 -17.72 36.86 -24.03
C GLY A 660 -17.95 35.42 -23.57
N LEU A 661 -17.00 34.55 -23.87
CA LEU A 661 -16.95 33.18 -23.34
C LEU A 661 -16.30 33.16 -21.95
N SER A 662 -16.57 32.12 -21.15
CA SER A 662 -15.77 31.81 -19.96
C SER A 662 -14.34 31.39 -20.34
N GLU A 663 -13.41 31.44 -19.39
CA GLU A 663 -12.00 31.07 -19.61
C GLU A 663 -11.83 29.61 -20.09
N ASN A 664 -12.78 28.74 -19.75
CA ASN A 664 -12.89 27.34 -20.19
C ASN A 664 -13.88 27.13 -21.35
N GLY A 665 -14.37 28.19 -22.01
CA GLY A 665 -15.23 28.14 -23.21
C GLY A 665 -16.66 27.61 -23.04
N SER A 666 -17.01 27.03 -21.88
CA SER A 666 -18.28 26.29 -21.69
C SER A 666 -19.52 27.15 -21.43
N SER A 667 -19.39 28.47 -21.25
CA SER A 667 -20.52 29.36 -20.92
C SER A 667 -20.34 30.78 -21.45
N CYS A 668 -21.44 31.55 -21.50
CA CYS A 668 -21.42 32.98 -21.81
C CYS A 668 -21.27 33.81 -20.53
N VAL A 669 -20.25 34.67 -20.45
CA VAL A 669 -19.93 35.46 -19.26
C VAL A 669 -19.98 36.95 -19.56
N ILE A 670 -20.65 37.72 -18.70
CA ILE A 670 -20.58 39.18 -18.68
C ILE A 670 -19.49 39.60 -17.69
N THR A 671 -18.56 40.41 -18.16
CA THR A 671 -17.35 40.89 -17.46
C THR A 671 -17.28 42.42 -17.49
N GLY A 672 -16.38 43.01 -16.68
CA GLY A 672 -16.14 44.46 -16.66
C GLY A 672 -16.69 45.17 -15.42
N ALA A 673 -16.54 46.50 -15.40
CA ALA A 673 -16.84 47.35 -14.25
C ALA A 673 -18.04 48.27 -14.54
N ALA A 674 -19.21 47.89 -14.05
CA ALA A 674 -20.48 48.61 -14.25
C ALA A 674 -20.60 49.87 -13.36
N GLN A 675 -19.88 50.95 -13.69
CA GLN A 675 -19.82 52.18 -12.87
C GLN A 675 -21.14 53.00 -12.79
N ALA A 676 -22.26 52.54 -13.37
CA ALA A 676 -23.45 53.37 -13.55
C ALA A 676 -24.83 52.65 -13.58
N ILE A 677 -24.94 51.37 -13.20
CA ILE A 677 -26.27 50.74 -13.08
C ILE A 677 -26.90 51.21 -11.76
N GLN A 678 -28.12 51.78 -11.83
CA GLN A 678 -28.83 52.35 -10.67
C GLN A 678 -30.28 51.83 -10.51
N ALA A 679 -30.68 50.84 -11.31
CA ALA A 679 -31.98 50.17 -11.27
C ALA A 679 -31.90 48.80 -11.97
N GLU A 680 -32.90 47.94 -11.75
CA GLU A 680 -33.07 46.71 -12.52
C GLU A 680 -33.07 47.00 -14.02
N THR A 681 -32.20 46.32 -14.76
CA THR A 681 -31.99 46.55 -16.19
C THR A 681 -32.14 45.23 -16.94
N VAL A 682 -33.14 45.13 -17.83
CA VAL A 682 -33.33 43.91 -18.63
C VAL A 682 -32.43 43.96 -19.87
N VAL A 683 -31.60 42.94 -20.06
CA VAL A 683 -30.70 42.75 -21.20
C VAL A 683 -31.07 41.48 -21.94
N SER A 684 -31.23 41.58 -23.26
CA SER A 684 -31.42 40.40 -24.12
C SER A 684 -30.05 39.80 -24.44
N VAL A 685 -29.80 38.58 -23.96
CA VAL A 685 -28.58 37.82 -24.27
C VAL A 685 -28.89 36.73 -25.29
N SER A 686 -27.85 36.33 -26.03
CA SER A 686 -27.90 35.22 -26.95
C SER A 686 -26.60 34.41 -26.94
N ALA A 687 -26.75 33.10 -26.97
CA ALA A 687 -25.68 32.14 -27.18
C ALA A 687 -25.86 31.52 -28.57
N THR A 688 -24.77 31.40 -29.32
CA THR A 688 -24.75 30.73 -30.64
C THR A 688 -23.65 29.70 -30.67
N ASN A 689 -23.98 28.50 -31.13
CA ASN A 689 -23.05 27.45 -31.49
C ASN A 689 -23.45 26.86 -32.86
N VAL A 690 -22.82 25.75 -33.25
CA VAL A 690 -23.05 25.02 -34.51
C VAL A 690 -24.51 24.64 -34.77
N VAL A 691 -25.36 24.62 -33.74
CA VAL A 691 -26.79 24.27 -33.82
C VAL A 691 -27.67 25.50 -34.13
N GLY A 692 -27.16 26.70 -33.87
CA GLY A 692 -27.84 27.98 -34.09
C GLY A 692 -27.91 28.86 -32.82
N THR A 693 -28.66 29.95 -32.92
CA THR A 693 -28.80 30.95 -31.84
C THR A 693 -29.99 30.67 -30.93
N LYS A 694 -29.77 30.75 -29.61
CA LYS A 694 -30.82 30.84 -28.59
C LYS A 694 -30.69 32.15 -27.83
N SER A 695 -31.82 32.74 -27.46
CA SER A 695 -31.88 34.02 -26.75
C SER A 695 -32.75 33.93 -25.50
N ALA A 696 -32.39 34.70 -24.47
CA ALA A 696 -33.14 34.85 -23.23
C ALA A 696 -33.07 36.32 -22.74
N ASN A 697 -34.04 36.74 -21.94
CA ASN A 697 -34.01 38.06 -21.30
C ASN A 697 -33.51 37.90 -19.86
N LEU A 698 -32.43 38.60 -19.50
CA LEU A 698 -31.87 38.61 -18.16
C LEU A 698 -32.23 39.91 -17.46
N THR A 699 -32.79 39.84 -16.24
CA THR A 699 -32.82 41.00 -15.36
C THR A 699 -31.48 41.11 -14.65
N LEU A 700 -30.73 42.18 -14.98
CA LEU A 700 -29.51 42.56 -14.29
C LEU A 700 -29.90 43.40 -13.07
N THR A 701 -29.63 42.88 -11.88
CA THR A 701 -29.92 43.58 -10.61
C THR A 701 -28.62 43.92 -9.90
N VAL A 702 -28.50 45.16 -9.46
CA VAL A 702 -27.37 45.62 -8.63
C VAL A 702 -27.47 44.93 -7.27
N LEU A 703 -26.40 44.28 -6.82
CA LEU A 703 -26.29 43.97 -5.39
C LEU A 703 -25.82 45.23 -4.67
N GLU A 704 -26.62 45.69 -3.71
CA GLU A 704 -26.04 46.29 -2.51
C GLU A 704 -25.14 45.23 -1.85
N GLU A 705 -24.05 45.63 -1.21
CA GLU A 705 -23.10 44.67 -0.62
C GLU A 705 -23.83 43.67 0.29
N THR A 706 -23.84 42.39 -0.08
CA THR A 706 -24.29 41.33 0.81
C THR A 706 -23.40 41.34 2.05
N PRO A 707 -23.91 41.64 3.26
CA PRO A 707 -23.09 41.67 4.45
C PRO A 707 -22.60 40.26 4.80
N PHE A 708 -21.54 40.18 5.59
CA PHE A 708 -21.26 38.99 6.39
C PHE A 708 -22.28 39.00 7.55
N VAL A 709 -23.17 38.01 7.60
CA VAL A 709 -24.32 37.98 8.53
C VAL A 709 -24.11 36.88 9.56
N THR A 710 -24.27 37.25 10.83
CA THR A 710 -24.09 36.37 11.98
C THR A 710 -25.20 36.56 13.00
N ILE A 711 -25.52 35.53 13.78
CA ILE A 711 -26.41 35.66 14.95
C ILE A 711 -25.58 35.58 16.22
N TRP A 712 -25.80 36.53 17.12
CA TRP A 712 -25.11 36.63 18.41
C TRP A 712 -26.12 36.61 19.56
N LYS A 713 -25.68 36.12 20.72
CA LYS A 713 -26.45 36.08 21.96
C LYS A 713 -25.68 36.78 23.09
N THR A 714 -26.19 37.93 23.53
CA THR A 714 -25.43 38.84 24.41
C THR A 714 -25.22 38.29 25.82
N ASP A 715 -26.17 37.47 26.32
CA ASP A 715 -26.18 36.86 27.66
C ASP A 715 -25.50 35.47 27.73
N ASN A 716 -24.92 35.00 26.62
CA ASN A 716 -23.92 33.94 26.70
C ASN A 716 -22.65 34.49 27.37
N THR A 717 -21.87 33.59 28.00
CA THR A 717 -20.59 33.93 28.63
C THR A 717 -19.63 34.58 27.62
N GLY A 718 -18.89 35.61 28.03
CA GLY A 718 -17.93 36.28 27.17
C GLY A 718 -17.06 37.30 27.93
N ALA A 719 -16.44 38.19 27.19
CA ALA A 719 -15.60 39.28 27.71
C ALA A 719 -16.37 40.58 27.95
N SER A 720 -17.43 40.84 27.16
CA SER A 720 -18.32 41.99 27.32
C SER A 720 -19.55 41.68 28.20
N ASP A 721 -20.21 42.71 28.73
CA ASP A 721 -21.37 42.55 29.63
C ASP A 721 -22.54 41.80 28.95
N ASP A 722 -23.49 41.26 29.72
CA ASP A 722 -24.65 40.46 29.26
C ASP A 722 -25.57 41.16 28.22
N SER A 723 -25.38 42.46 27.98
CA SER A 723 -26.10 43.27 26.98
C SER A 723 -25.17 43.84 25.89
N GLN A 724 -24.01 43.23 25.70
CA GLN A 724 -22.97 43.66 24.77
C GLN A 724 -22.44 42.51 23.92
N ILE A 725 -21.82 42.86 22.79
CA ILE A 725 -20.90 42.01 22.02
C ILE A 725 -19.72 42.85 21.53
N THR A 726 -18.59 42.22 21.29
CA THR A 726 -17.39 42.82 20.70
C THR A 726 -16.99 42.05 19.44
N ILE A 727 -16.95 42.75 18.30
CA ILE A 727 -16.33 42.25 17.07
C ILE A 727 -14.82 42.52 17.19
N GLN A 728 -14.03 41.45 17.20
CA GLN A 728 -12.57 41.49 17.29
C GLN A 728 -11.92 41.38 15.90
N THR A 729 -10.84 42.13 15.69
CA THR A 729 -10.16 42.31 14.40
C THR A 729 -8.69 41.90 14.46
N ASN A 730 -8.19 41.29 13.39
CA ASN A 730 -6.77 40.90 13.30
C ASN A 730 -5.92 42.11 12.87
N ALA A 731 -5.23 42.74 13.83
CA ALA A 731 -4.42 43.96 13.66
C ALA A 731 -3.28 43.88 12.63
N SER A 732 -3.07 42.74 11.97
CA SER A 732 -2.18 42.58 10.82
C SER A 732 -2.75 43.20 9.52
N PHE A 733 -4.08 43.42 9.46
CA PHE A 733 -4.78 43.92 8.27
C PHE A 733 -5.34 45.33 8.48
N ALA A 734 -5.61 46.04 7.37
CA ALA A 734 -6.35 47.30 7.39
C ALA A 734 -7.86 47.03 7.30
N TYR A 735 -8.64 47.76 8.10
CA TYR A 735 -10.09 47.66 8.21
C TYR A 735 -10.73 49.00 7.86
N ASP A 736 -11.85 48.96 7.15
CA ASP A 736 -12.73 50.12 6.91
C ASP A 736 -14.16 49.60 6.68
N TYR A 737 -14.86 49.31 7.78
CA TYR A 737 -16.11 48.54 7.78
C TYR A 737 -17.27 49.26 8.48
N THR A 738 -18.47 48.76 8.23
CA THR A 738 -19.74 49.24 8.77
C THR A 738 -20.52 48.06 9.33
N VAL A 739 -21.05 48.19 10.55
CA VAL A 739 -21.84 47.18 11.25
C VAL A 739 -23.25 47.70 11.47
N ASP A 740 -24.26 46.98 10.99
CA ASP A 740 -25.61 47.05 11.53
C ASP A 740 -25.71 46.02 12.65
N TRP A 741 -26.06 46.49 13.86
CA TRP A 741 -26.10 45.66 15.06
C TRP A 741 -27.43 44.89 15.21
N GLY A 742 -28.41 45.09 14.33
CA GLY A 742 -29.69 44.38 14.35
C GLY A 742 -30.74 44.96 15.32
N ASP A 743 -30.39 45.99 16.09
CA ASP A 743 -31.32 46.74 16.95
C ASP A 743 -31.78 48.09 16.33
N GLY A 744 -31.33 48.38 15.11
CA GLY A 744 -31.56 49.64 14.40
C GLY A 744 -30.46 50.70 14.63
N SER A 745 -29.36 50.36 15.31
CA SER A 745 -28.14 51.16 15.33
C SER A 745 -27.10 50.65 14.34
N VAL A 746 -26.34 51.58 13.75
CA VAL A 746 -25.33 51.31 12.72
C VAL A 746 -24.09 52.16 12.99
N ASP A 747 -22.93 51.52 13.09
CA ASP A 747 -21.62 52.18 13.21
C ASP A 747 -20.81 52.00 11.91
N ALA A 748 -20.21 53.06 11.41
CA ALA A 748 -19.57 53.09 10.08
C ALA A 748 -18.17 53.70 10.12
N ASN A 749 -17.31 53.31 9.17
CA ASN A 749 -15.88 53.67 9.08
C ASN A 749 -15.07 53.13 10.29
N LEU A 750 -15.39 51.92 10.74
CA LEU A 750 -14.68 51.22 11.80
C LEU A 750 -13.35 50.67 11.26
N THR A 751 -12.26 50.86 12.02
CA THR A 751 -10.89 50.50 11.59
C THR A 751 -10.18 49.55 12.56
N GLY A 752 -10.94 48.83 13.37
CA GLY A 752 -10.46 47.93 14.43
C GLY A 752 -11.61 47.44 15.31
N ASP A 753 -11.30 46.81 16.45
CA ASP A 753 -12.27 46.24 17.38
C ASP A 753 -13.39 47.22 17.79
N SER A 754 -14.63 46.73 17.83
CA SER A 754 -15.81 47.53 18.19
C SER A 754 -16.75 46.76 19.12
N THR A 755 -17.24 47.44 20.16
CA THR A 755 -18.16 46.89 21.17
C THR A 755 -19.46 47.70 21.20
N HIS A 756 -20.60 47.03 20.99
CA HIS A 756 -21.93 47.63 21.09
C HIS A 756 -22.61 47.36 22.43
N THR A 757 -23.59 48.18 22.80
CA THR A 757 -24.42 48.01 24.00
C THR A 757 -25.90 48.09 23.66
N TYR A 758 -26.57 46.94 23.67
CA TYR A 758 -27.98 46.79 23.42
C TYR A 758 -28.84 47.28 24.60
N ALA A 759 -30.07 47.73 24.31
CA ALA A 759 -31.01 48.19 25.34
C ALA A 759 -31.55 47.07 26.26
N SER A 760 -31.37 45.80 25.84
CA SER A 760 -31.71 44.59 26.59
C SER A 760 -30.77 43.45 26.15
N ALA A 761 -30.54 42.49 27.05
CA ALA A 761 -29.93 41.23 26.65
C ALA A 761 -30.84 40.43 25.69
N GLY A 762 -30.25 39.69 24.75
CA GLY A 762 -31.01 38.87 23.80
C GLY A 762 -30.18 38.32 22.64
N GLU A 763 -30.89 37.80 21.63
CA GLU A 763 -30.34 37.31 20.37
C GLU A 763 -30.52 38.37 19.27
N TYR A 764 -29.44 38.67 18.53
CA TYR A 764 -29.37 39.75 17.55
C TYR A 764 -28.68 39.29 16.26
N THR A 765 -29.22 39.68 15.11
CA THR A 765 -28.64 39.44 13.78
C THR A 765 -27.74 40.61 13.40
N VAL A 766 -26.44 40.37 13.30
CA VAL A 766 -25.40 41.39 13.08
C VAL A 766 -24.89 41.28 11.65
N SER A 767 -24.83 42.41 10.94
CA SER A 767 -24.49 42.47 9.51
C SER A 767 -23.28 43.37 9.27
N ILE A 768 -22.19 42.81 8.74
CA ILE A 768 -20.91 43.49 8.53
C ILE A 768 -20.68 43.77 7.03
N SER A 769 -20.42 45.03 6.69
CA SER A 769 -20.21 45.56 5.33
C SER A 769 -18.93 46.39 5.22
N GLY A 770 -18.46 46.69 4.01
CA GLY A 770 -17.15 47.34 3.77
C GLY A 770 -15.94 46.41 3.89
N ASN A 771 -14.75 46.98 4.04
CA ASN A 771 -13.48 46.25 4.08
C ASN A 771 -13.25 45.59 5.45
N PHE A 772 -13.60 44.30 5.52
CA PHE A 772 -13.47 43.43 6.70
C PHE A 772 -12.76 42.11 6.30
N PRO A 773 -11.41 42.11 6.21
CA PRO A 773 -10.64 41.03 5.56
C PRO A 773 -10.43 39.77 6.41
N ALA A 774 -10.68 39.83 7.72
CA ALA A 774 -10.62 38.71 8.65
C ALA A 774 -11.46 39.00 9.91
N ILE A 775 -11.95 37.95 10.56
CA ILE A 775 -12.40 37.97 11.96
C ILE A 775 -11.41 37.16 12.79
N THR A 776 -11.32 37.42 14.09
CA THR A 776 -10.46 36.65 15.00
C THR A 776 -11.09 36.64 16.39
N PHE A 777 -10.92 35.57 17.16
CA PHE A 777 -11.17 35.58 18.60
C PHE A 777 -9.87 35.37 19.36
N THR A 778 -9.68 36.14 20.44
CA THR A 778 -8.44 36.15 21.23
C THR A 778 -8.08 34.75 21.76
N PRO A 779 -6.96 34.12 21.32
CA PRO A 779 -6.61 32.77 21.75
C PRO A 779 -6.29 32.70 23.24
N SER A 780 -7.10 31.96 23.99
CA SER A 780 -7.04 31.93 25.46
C SER A 780 -7.70 30.67 26.04
N ASN A 781 -7.32 30.35 27.28
CA ASN A 781 -7.91 29.25 28.07
C ASN A 781 -8.98 29.76 29.05
N SER A 782 -9.48 30.99 28.85
CA SER A 782 -10.55 31.60 29.64
C SER A 782 -11.75 31.86 28.75
N ALA A 783 -12.92 31.32 29.12
CA ALA A 783 -14.20 31.53 28.44
C ALA A 783 -14.64 33.02 28.40
N ASN A 784 -13.99 33.89 29.18
CA ASN A 784 -14.26 35.32 29.27
C ASN A 784 -13.16 36.17 28.59
N ALA A 785 -12.34 35.59 27.72
CA ALA A 785 -11.25 36.31 27.02
C ALA A 785 -11.68 36.97 25.70
N SER A 786 -12.80 36.53 25.14
CA SER A 786 -13.45 37.08 23.95
C SER A 786 -14.94 36.77 24.02
N ASP A 787 -15.73 37.30 23.09
CA ASP A 787 -17.15 36.98 22.96
C ASP A 787 -17.42 35.77 22.05
N SER A 788 -16.43 34.86 21.89
CA SER A 788 -16.50 33.66 21.05
C SER A 788 -17.72 32.77 21.32
N LEU A 789 -18.11 32.61 22.59
CA LEU A 789 -19.29 31.84 22.98
C LEU A 789 -20.61 32.59 22.75
N LYS A 790 -20.56 33.91 22.49
CA LYS A 790 -21.73 34.72 22.14
C LYS A 790 -22.13 34.57 20.66
N LEU A 791 -21.20 34.22 19.78
CA LEU A 791 -21.52 33.87 18.39
C LEU A 791 -22.28 32.53 18.34
N LEU A 792 -23.47 32.53 17.73
CA LEU A 792 -24.30 31.34 17.53
C LEU A 792 -24.19 30.81 16.10
N SER A 793 -24.19 31.67 15.10
CA SER A 793 -24.16 31.22 13.71
C SER A 793 -23.56 32.19 12.71
N VAL A 794 -23.12 31.63 11.58
CA VAL A 794 -22.93 32.34 10.30
C VAL A 794 -24.14 32.03 9.41
N GLU A 795 -24.93 33.05 9.08
CA GLU A 795 -26.08 32.93 8.18
C GLU A 795 -25.68 33.17 6.73
N HIS A 796 -24.79 34.15 6.49
CA HIS A 796 -24.24 34.45 5.17
C HIS A 796 -22.77 34.86 5.24
N TRP A 797 -21.91 34.28 4.38
CA TRP A 797 -20.52 34.70 4.24
C TRP A 797 -20.38 36.09 3.59
N GLY A 798 -21.30 36.42 2.69
CA GLY A 798 -21.24 37.61 1.85
C GLY A 798 -20.14 37.53 0.78
N LEU A 799 -20.16 38.46 -0.17
CA LEU A 799 -19.25 38.51 -1.31
C LEU A 799 -17.90 39.18 -0.97
N ARG A 800 -17.25 38.73 0.10
CA ARG A 800 -15.97 39.26 0.61
C ARG A 800 -14.88 38.20 0.46
N THR A 801 -13.78 38.57 -0.18
CA THR A 801 -12.57 37.74 -0.19
C THR A 801 -11.87 37.84 1.15
N TRP A 802 -11.67 36.70 1.81
CA TRP A 802 -10.99 36.60 3.09
C TRP A 802 -9.48 36.55 2.87
N LEU A 803 -8.71 37.33 3.66
CA LEU A 803 -7.24 37.32 3.60
C LEU A 803 -6.63 36.34 4.63
N SER A 804 -7.39 35.96 5.65
CA SER A 804 -7.00 34.96 6.65
C SER A 804 -8.22 34.46 7.42
N MET A 805 -8.19 33.18 7.82
CA MET A 805 -9.12 32.59 8.80
C MET A 805 -8.41 32.28 10.14
N GLU A 806 -7.26 32.91 10.39
CA GLU A 806 -6.44 32.70 11.60
C GLU A 806 -7.20 33.05 12.89
N ASN A 807 -7.49 32.03 13.70
CA ASN A 807 -8.34 32.06 14.91
C ASN A 807 -9.79 32.58 14.67
N ALA A 808 -10.32 32.50 13.44
CA ALA A 808 -11.59 33.13 13.06
C ALA A 808 -12.82 32.66 13.87
N PHE A 809 -12.85 31.39 14.28
CA PHE A 809 -13.91 30.80 15.12
C PHE A 809 -13.33 30.10 16.36
N PHE A 810 -12.20 30.61 16.86
CA PHE A 810 -11.56 30.08 18.07
C PHE A 810 -12.53 30.13 19.27
N ASN A 811 -12.69 29.00 19.96
CA ASN A 811 -13.57 28.80 21.12
C ASN A 811 -15.07 29.09 20.85
N CYS A 812 -15.51 29.05 19.60
CA CYS A 812 -16.93 29.25 19.25
C CYS A 812 -17.75 27.96 19.44
N ASP A 813 -17.86 27.47 20.68
CA ASP A 813 -18.57 26.22 21.06
C ASP A 813 -20.04 26.15 20.62
N ASN A 814 -20.67 27.29 20.32
CA ASN A 814 -22.08 27.39 19.91
C ASN A 814 -22.28 27.52 18.38
N LEU A 815 -21.21 27.59 17.59
CA LEU A 815 -21.25 27.93 16.17
C LEU A 815 -21.94 26.87 15.30
N VAL A 816 -22.94 27.32 14.54
CA VAL A 816 -23.50 26.62 13.37
C VAL A 816 -23.28 27.46 12.11
N ILE A 817 -22.82 26.84 11.02
CA ILE A 817 -22.81 27.49 9.69
C ILE A 817 -24.12 27.09 8.99
N ASN A 818 -24.99 28.08 8.77
CA ASN A 818 -26.27 27.90 8.06
C ASN A 818 -26.18 28.26 6.57
N ASP A 819 -25.15 29.03 6.17
CA ASP A 819 -24.87 29.29 4.76
C ASP A 819 -24.45 28.00 4.04
N THR A 820 -25.07 27.72 2.90
CA THR A 820 -24.72 26.59 2.02
C THR A 820 -23.71 26.98 0.93
N THR A 821 -23.37 28.27 0.83
CA THR A 821 -22.23 28.74 0.06
C THR A 821 -20.95 28.69 0.90
N SER A 822 -19.80 28.60 0.24
CA SER A 822 -18.49 28.60 0.91
C SER A 822 -17.84 29.98 0.86
N PRO A 823 -17.02 30.36 1.87
CA PRO A 823 -16.31 31.63 1.86
C PRO A 823 -15.33 31.73 0.70
N ASP A 824 -15.15 32.94 0.16
CA ASP A 824 -14.10 33.20 -0.82
C ASP A 824 -12.73 33.26 -0.13
N LEU A 825 -12.05 32.11 -0.12
CA LEU A 825 -10.70 31.93 0.41
C LEU A 825 -9.60 32.17 -0.64
N SER A 826 -9.91 32.71 -1.83
CA SER A 826 -8.96 32.78 -2.95
C SER A 826 -7.68 33.57 -2.67
N GLN A 827 -7.70 34.51 -1.71
CA GLN A 827 -6.53 35.25 -1.23
C GLN A 827 -6.07 34.85 0.18
N ALA A 828 -6.75 33.91 0.83
CA ALA A 828 -6.31 33.37 2.11
C ALA A 828 -5.15 32.39 1.89
N THR A 829 -4.16 32.43 2.78
CA THR A 829 -3.06 31.44 2.82
C THR A 829 -2.92 30.76 4.19
N VAL A 830 -3.71 31.17 5.19
CA VAL A 830 -3.61 30.72 6.59
C VAL A 830 -5.01 30.43 7.15
N MET A 831 -5.19 29.22 7.68
CA MET A 831 -6.36 28.79 8.45
C MET A 831 -5.98 28.31 9.86
N THR A 832 -4.84 28.80 10.38
CA THR A 832 -4.33 28.43 11.70
C THR A 832 -5.40 28.62 12.79
N ASN A 833 -5.65 27.58 13.58
CA ASN A 833 -6.62 27.55 14.66
C ASN A 833 -8.07 27.93 14.30
N VAL A 834 -8.49 27.84 13.03
CA VAL A 834 -9.80 28.36 12.55
C VAL A 834 -11.00 27.93 13.43
N PHE A 835 -11.10 26.66 13.82
CA PHE A 835 -12.14 26.12 14.72
C PHE A 835 -11.55 25.60 16.04
N ALA A 836 -10.38 26.08 16.45
CA ALA A 836 -9.71 25.58 17.65
C ALA A 836 -10.54 25.86 18.93
N GLN A 837 -10.68 24.86 19.78
CA GLN A 837 -11.54 24.80 20.97
C GLN A 837 -13.05 24.90 20.70
N ALA A 838 -13.54 24.94 19.46
CA ALA A 838 -14.97 24.86 19.15
C ALA A 838 -15.48 23.41 19.29
N SER A 839 -15.66 22.97 20.53
CA SER A 839 -15.87 21.59 20.97
C SER A 839 -17.09 20.90 20.35
N ASN A 840 -18.15 21.66 20.07
CA ASN A 840 -19.39 21.13 19.47
C ASN A 840 -19.48 21.39 17.96
N PHE A 841 -18.49 22.05 17.35
CA PHE A 841 -18.54 22.39 15.93
C PHE A 841 -18.51 21.13 15.06
N ASN A 842 -19.52 20.99 14.20
CA ASN A 842 -19.66 19.91 13.24
C ASN A 842 -20.54 20.33 12.04
N SER A 843 -20.41 21.58 11.59
CA SER A 843 -21.10 22.07 10.38
C SER A 843 -20.35 21.63 9.13
N ASP A 844 -21.05 21.42 8.02
CA ASP A 844 -20.46 21.04 6.73
C ASP A 844 -19.54 22.16 6.19
N ILE A 845 -18.35 21.75 5.76
CA ILE A 845 -17.29 22.58 5.17
C ILE A 845 -16.60 21.87 3.99
N SER A 846 -17.20 20.78 3.48
CA SER A 846 -16.66 19.96 2.39
C SER A 846 -16.38 20.77 1.12
N GLY A 847 -17.25 21.73 0.78
CA GLY A 847 -17.14 22.61 -0.38
C GLY A 847 -16.16 23.78 -0.27
N TRP A 848 -15.41 23.92 0.84
CA TRP A 848 -14.46 25.04 1.01
C TRP A 848 -13.22 24.85 0.11
N ASP A 849 -12.96 25.83 -0.75
CA ASP A 849 -11.73 25.87 -1.57
C ASP A 849 -10.52 26.25 -0.71
N VAL A 850 -9.81 25.24 -0.20
CA VAL A 850 -8.56 25.41 0.55
C VAL A 850 -7.31 25.38 -0.33
N SER A 851 -7.44 25.41 -1.66
CA SER A 851 -6.32 25.15 -2.58
C SER A 851 -5.17 26.18 -2.53
N ASN A 852 -5.37 27.36 -1.93
CA ASN A 852 -4.33 28.37 -1.70
C ASN A 852 -3.78 28.40 -0.26
N ILE A 853 -4.28 27.55 0.63
CA ILE A 853 -3.84 27.48 2.02
C ILE A 853 -2.46 26.82 2.13
N THR A 854 -1.56 27.45 2.87
CA THR A 854 -0.21 26.93 3.14
C THR A 854 -0.03 26.47 4.59
N ARG A 855 -0.94 26.85 5.49
CA ARG A 855 -0.90 26.52 6.93
C ARG A 855 -2.27 26.12 7.47
N LEU A 856 -2.38 24.86 7.92
CA LEU A 856 -3.55 24.29 8.61
C LEU A 856 -3.29 24.03 10.12
N ASP A 857 -2.23 24.65 10.67
CA ASP A 857 -1.81 24.49 12.07
C ASP A 857 -2.99 24.60 13.04
N GLY A 858 -3.31 23.52 13.74
CA GLY A 858 -4.31 23.48 14.79
C GLY A 858 -5.77 23.72 14.38
N ALA A 859 -6.11 23.63 13.08
CA ALA A 859 -7.42 24.01 12.54
C ALA A 859 -8.65 23.48 13.32
N PHE A 860 -8.59 22.23 13.82
CA PHE A 860 -9.65 21.55 14.57
C PHE A 860 -9.23 21.11 15.98
N VAL A 861 -8.22 21.76 16.59
CA VAL A 861 -7.76 21.43 17.95
C VAL A 861 -8.93 21.46 18.93
N SER A 862 -9.18 20.37 19.64
CA SER A 862 -10.27 20.22 20.61
C SER A 862 -11.68 20.45 20.06
N ALA A 863 -11.88 20.40 18.73
CA ALA A 863 -13.20 20.31 18.09
C ALA A 863 -13.76 18.88 18.27
N LYS A 864 -14.13 18.56 19.51
CA LYS A 864 -14.39 17.18 20.00
C LYS A 864 -15.52 16.45 19.26
N ALA A 865 -16.45 17.19 18.67
CA ALA A 865 -17.58 16.68 17.89
C ALA A 865 -17.35 16.67 16.37
N PHE A 866 -16.25 17.24 15.87
CA PHE A 866 -16.01 17.39 14.43
C PHE A 866 -15.70 16.03 13.76
N ASN A 867 -16.50 15.69 12.75
CA ASN A 867 -16.35 14.52 11.90
C ASN A 867 -17.06 14.71 10.55
N GLN A 868 -16.95 15.89 9.93
CA GLN A 868 -17.47 16.14 8.57
C GLN A 868 -16.44 15.79 7.52
N ASP A 869 -16.92 15.40 6.33
CA ASP A 869 -16.08 15.03 5.20
C ASP A 869 -15.28 16.22 4.68
N ILE A 870 -13.98 15.99 4.49
CA ILE A 870 -12.96 16.92 3.98
C ILE A 870 -11.95 16.17 3.07
N GLY A 871 -12.25 14.93 2.65
CA GLY A 871 -11.34 14.13 1.80
C GLY A 871 -11.08 14.76 0.43
N ALA A 872 -12.04 15.55 -0.07
CA ALA A 872 -11.94 16.31 -1.32
C ALA A 872 -11.12 17.62 -1.22
N TRP A 873 -10.61 17.99 -0.04
CA TRP A 873 -9.80 19.20 0.13
C TRP A 873 -8.44 19.12 -0.57
N ASN A 874 -8.16 20.05 -1.48
CA ASN A 874 -6.85 20.16 -2.12
C ASN A 874 -5.82 20.81 -1.18
N VAL A 875 -5.06 19.98 -0.47
CA VAL A 875 -4.03 20.40 0.50
C VAL A 875 -2.60 20.46 -0.07
N SER A 876 -2.42 20.31 -1.40
CA SER A 876 -1.09 20.22 -2.07
C SER A 876 -0.13 21.41 -1.82
N LYS A 877 -0.63 22.57 -1.40
CA LYS A 877 0.18 23.75 -1.05
C LYS A 877 0.52 23.86 0.45
N VAL A 878 0.01 22.95 1.29
CA VAL A 878 0.15 23.01 2.75
C VAL A 878 1.54 22.54 3.19
N THR A 879 2.24 23.38 3.94
CA THR A 879 3.61 23.09 4.42
C THR A 879 3.68 22.68 5.88
N THR A 880 2.58 22.84 6.63
CA THR A 880 2.47 22.44 8.05
C THR A 880 1.01 22.15 8.44
N MET A 881 0.83 21.02 9.14
CA MET A 881 -0.45 20.52 9.66
C MET A 881 -0.38 20.25 11.18
N ARG A 882 0.55 20.94 11.87
CA ARG A 882 0.86 20.73 13.28
C ARG A 882 -0.42 20.80 14.13
N SER A 883 -0.66 19.79 14.97
CA SER A 883 -1.83 19.69 15.85
C SER A 883 -3.22 19.71 15.19
N MET A 884 -3.35 19.56 13.84
CA MET A 884 -4.58 19.86 13.10
C MET A 884 -5.86 19.25 13.71
N PHE A 885 -5.85 17.98 14.12
CA PHE A 885 -6.97 17.26 14.74
C PHE A 885 -6.70 16.90 16.22
N ASN A 886 -5.78 17.58 16.90
CA ASN A 886 -5.45 17.30 18.30
C ASN A 886 -6.71 17.40 19.17
N SER A 887 -7.11 16.31 19.83
CA SER A 887 -8.30 16.19 20.67
C SER A 887 -9.64 16.36 19.93
N ALA A 888 -9.66 16.24 18.60
CA ALA A 888 -10.87 16.03 17.80
C ALA A 888 -11.35 14.57 17.97
N SER A 889 -11.90 14.26 19.14
CA SER A 889 -12.02 12.90 19.67
C SER A 889 -12.83 11.90 18.84
N VAL A 890 -13.71 12.39 17.95
CA VAL A 890 -14.59 11.55 17.10
C VAL A 890 -14.23 11.62 15.62
N PHE A 891 -13.18 12.36 15.24
CA PHE A 891 -12.76 12.49 13.84
C PHE A 891 -12.21 11.16 13.29
N ASN A 892 -12.78 10.71 12.17
CA ASN A 892 -12.44 9.47 11.47
C ASN A 892 -12.94 9.51 10.01
N GLN A 893 -12.74 10.63 9.30
CA GLN A 893 -13.10 10.76 7.87
C GLN A 893 -11.90 10.49 6.97
N ASN A 894 -12.16 9.92 5.79
CA ASN A 894 -11.13 9.53 4.85
C ASN A 894 -10.35 10.75 4.33
N ILE A 895 -9.03 10.71 4.50
CA ILE A 895 -8.06 11.71 4.06
C ILE A 895 -6.82 11.06 3.40
N GLY A 896 -6.90 9.78 3.03
CA GLY A 896 -5.80 9.05 2.40
C GLY A 896 -5.40 9.61 1.03
N SER A 897 -6.34 10.26 0.34
CA SER A 897 -6.16 10.93 -0.96
C SER A 897 -5.49 12.31 -0.91
N TRP A 898 -5.08 12.79 0.27
CA TRP A 898 -4.43 14.11 0.42
C TRP A 898 -2.97 14.11 -0.04
N ASP A 899 -2.64 15.02 -0.96
CA ASP A 899 -1.24 15.36 -1.27
C ASP A 899 -0.59 16.12 -0.11
N VAL A 900 0.07 15.39 0.78
CA VAL A 900 0.86 15.92 1.90
C VAL A 900 2.35 16.11 1.54
N SER A 901 2.73 15.97 0.27
CA SER A 901 4.16 15.94 -0.15
C SER A 901 4.95 17.21 0.16
N GLN A 902 4.29 18.33 0.47
CA GLN A 902 4.93 19.60 0.86
C GLN A 902 5.00 19.82 2.38
N VAL A 903 4.40 18.95 3.19
CA VAL A 903 4.31 19.10 4.66
C VAL A 903 5.65 18.81 5.34
N THR A 904 6.03 19.67 6.28
CA THR A 904 7.31 19.60 7.01
C THR A 904 7.18 19.35 8.52
N ASP A 905 6.01 19.65 9.11
CA ASP A 905 5.68 19.36 10.50
C ASP A 905 4.28 18.75 10.61
N MET A 906 4.20 17.54 11.17
CA MET A 906 2.98 16.79 11.48
C MET A 906 2.86 16.53 13.00
N ALA A 907 3.68 17.16 13.84
CA ALA A 907 3.66 16.93 15.27
C ALA A 907 2.27 17.19 15.88
N PHE A 908 1.84 16.28 16.75
CA PHE A 908 0.54 16.26 17.41
C PHE A 908 -0.70 16.16 16.49
N MET A 909 -0.57 15.88 15.18
CA MET A 909 -1.67 16.00 14.21
C MET A 909 -2.95 15.23 14.61
N PHE A 910 -2.84 14.00 15.09
CA PHE A 910 -3.96 13.15 15.56
C PHE A 910 -3.90 12.85 17.07
N ASN A 911 -3.17 13.68 17.83
CA ASN A 911 -3.01 13.54 19.27
C ASN A 911 -4.39 13.52 19.97
N ALA A 912 -4.75 12.43 20.65
CA ALA A 912 -6.06 12.20 21.26
C ALA A 912 -7.27 12.27 20.30
N ALA A 913 -7.07 12.09 18.99
CA ALA A 913 -8.13 11.78 18.01
C ALA A 913 -8.55 10.30 18.18
N LYS A 914 -9.25 10.02 19.29
CA LYS A 914 -9.46 8.65 19.81
C LYS A 914 -10.18 7.68 18.88
N SER A 915 -10.89 8.19 17.88
CA SER A 915 -11.65 7.38 16.91
C SER A 915 -10.96 7.25 15.55
N PHE A 916 -9.82 7.92 15.33
CA PHE A 916 -9.15 7.96 14.04
C PHE A 916 -8.44 6.62 13.72
N ASN A 917 -8.86 6.01 12.62
CA ASN A 917 -8.30 4.80 12.01
C ASN A 917 -8.71 4.79 10.52
N GLN A 918 -8.13 5.70 9.74
CA GLN A 918 -8.28 5.77 8.28
C GLN A 918 -6.93 5.53 7.61
N ASP A 919 -6.95 4.88 6.44
CA ASP A 919 -5.75 4.64 5.66
C ASP A 919 -5.07 5.96 5.27
N ILE A 920 -3.77 6.02 5.56
CA ILE A 920 -2.82 7.08 5.26
C ILE A 920 -1.44 6.49 4.90
N GLY A 921 -1.35 5.18 4.60
CA GLY A 921 -0.09 4.53 4.22
C GLY A 921 0.50 5.09 2.93
N ASN A 922 -0.38 5.49 2.01
CA ASN A 922 -0.04 6.11 0.72
C ASN A 922 0.50 7.57 0.81
N TRP A 923 0.63 8.15 2.01
CA TRP A 923 1.10 9.54 2.19
C TRP A 923 2.60 9.73 1.96
N ASN A 924 2.98 10.65 1.06
CA ASN A 924 4.38 11.05 0.88
C ASN A 924 4.86 11.93 2.06
N VAL A 925 5.56 11.33 3.02
CA VAL A 925 6.09 12.00 4.22
C VAL A 925 7.56 12.44 4.10
N ASP A 926 8.17 12.36 2.91
CA ASP A 926 9.58 12.63 2.63
C ASP A 926 10.14 13.94 3.21
N LYS A 927 9.30 14.98 3.38
CA LYS A 927 9.73 16.30 3.86
C LYS A 927 9.49 16.53 5.35
N VAL A 928 8.87 15.58 6.06
CA VAL A 928 8.51 15.70 7.47
C VAL A 928 9.74 15.59 8.36
N LEU A 929 9.94 16.60 9.22
CA LEU A 929 11.08 16.67 10.14
C LEU A 929 10.72 16.21 11.57
N SER A 930 9.44 16.17 11.91
CA SER A 930 8.91 15.80 13.22
C SER A 930 7.55 15.13 13.15
N MET A 931 7.44 13.96 13.78
CA MET A 931 6.18 13.22 14.02
C MET A 931 5.87 13.12 15.53
N THR A 932 6.43 14.05 16.31
CA THR A 932 6.35 14.05 17.78
C THR A 932 4.88 14.07 18.25
N SER A 933 4.49 13.11 19.12
CA SER A 933 3.12 12.92 19.62
C SER A 933 2.02 12.78 18.53
N MET A 934 2.35 12.44 17.28
CA MET A 934 1.40 12.46 16.14
C MET A 934 0.14 11.61 16.39
N PHE A 935 0.27 10.38 16.90
CA PHE A 935 -0.83 9.45 17.22
C PHE A 935 -0.95 9.18 18.74
N GLU A 936 -0.35 10.01 19.61
CA GLU A 936 -0.46 9.81 21.05
C GLU A 936 -1.94 9.87 21.48
N GLN A 937 -2.45 8.81 22.12
CA GLN A 937 -3.86 8.58 22.46
C GLN A 937 -4.84 8.48 21.26
N ALA A 938 -4.37 8.19 20.05
CA ALA A 938 -5.21 7.67 18.96
C ALA A 938 -5.53 6.19 19.25
N GLN A 939 -6.49 5.94 20.15
CA GLN A 939 -6.61 4.65 20.85
C GLN A 939 -6.92 3.45 19.95
N VAL A 940 -7.56 3.68 18.81
CA VAL A 940 -7.95 2.65 17.83
C VAL A 940 -7.13 2.68 16.54
N PHE A 941 -6.11 3.54 16.43
CA PHE A 941 -5.28 3.64 15.23
C PHE A 941 -4.38 2.41 15.10
N ASP A 942 -4.55 1.69 14.00
CA ASP A 942 -3.83 0.48 13.60
C ASP A 942 -3.95 0.32 12.06
N GLN A 943 -3.46 1.31 11.32
CA GLN A 943 -3.42 1.32 9.85
C GLN A 943 -1.99 1.26 9.36
N ASP A 944 -1.77 0.52 8.27
CA ASP A 944 -0.44 0.32 7.72
C ASP A 944 0.18 1.65 7.28
N ILE A 945 1.44 1.83 7.67
CA ILE A 945 2.31 2.97 7.43
C ILE A 945 3.77 2.50 7.21
N SER A 946 3.97 1.21 6.91
CA SER A 946 5.25 0.57 6.61
C SER A 946 6.01 1.30 5.49
N ALA A 947 5.31 1.70 4.43
CA ALA A 947 5.83 2.40 3.25
C ALA A 947 6.29 3.87 3.48
N TRP A 948 6.17 4.42 4.70
CA TRP A 948 6.54 5.80 4.99
C TRP A 948 8.06 6.02 4.99
N ASN A 949 8.54 6.90 4.10
CA ASN A 949 9.95 7.34 4.08
C ASN A 949 10.27 8.29 5.25
N THR A 950 10.70 7.73 6.38
CA THR A 950 11.00 8.48 7.61
C THR A 950 12.40 9.10 7.67
N GLY A 951 13.27 8.92 6.67
CA GLY A 951 14.71 9.23 6.78
C GLY A 951 15.11 10.69 7.07
N LYS A 952 14.18 11.65 6.95
CA LYS A 952 14.38 13.06 7.33
C LYS A 952 13.79 13.44 8.70
N VAL A 953 13.09 12.51 9.37
CA VAL A 953 12.49 12.72 10.69
C VAL A 953 13.58 12.72 11.75
N THR A 954 13.59 13.73 12.61
CA THR A 954 14.61 13.91 13.66
C THR A 954 14.08 13.71 15.08
N SER A 955 12.75 13.69 15.25
CA SER A 955 12.06 13.50 16.53
C SER A 955 10.72 12.78 16.35
N MET A 956 10.64 11.57 16.92
CA MET A 956 9.44 10.73 16.99
C MET A 956 8.91 10.58 18.42
N GLY A 957 9.46 11.30 19.40
CA GLY A 957 9.06 11.17 20.81
C GLY A 957 7.54 11.20 21.00
N ARG A 958 7.01 10.22 21.76
CA ARG A 958 5.58 9.96 21.99
C ARG A 958 4.72 9.60 20.77
N MET A 959 5.25 9.38 19.58
CA MET A 959 4.43 9.24 18.35
C MET A 959 3.24 8.28 18.51
N PHE A 960 3.40 7.15 19.19
CA PHE A 960 2.33 6.15 19.45
C PHE A 960 1.94 6.02 20.93
N ARG A 961 2.31 6.97 21.79
CA ARG A 961 2.04 6.89 23.24
C ARG A 961 0.55 6.69 23.53
N GLU A 962 0.16 5.60 24.17
CA GLU A 962 -1.23 5.19 24.40
C GLU A 962 -2.09 5.00 23.12
N ALA A 963 -1.49 4.76 21.95
CA ALA A 963 -2.16 4.15 20.81
C ALA A 963 -2.30 2.65 21.10
N ARG A 964 -3.50 2.21 21.51
CA ARG A 964 -3.67 0.93 22.21
C ARG A 964 -3.81 -0.27 21.28
N ALA A 965 -4.30 -0.03 20.06
CA ALA A 965 -4.45 -1.02 18.99
C ALA A 965 -3.18 -1.19 18.15
N PHE A 966 -2.40 -0.14 17.94
CA PHE A 966 -1.27 -0.09 17.01
C PHE A 966 -0.28 -1.26 17.14
N ASN A 967 -0.12 -2.02 16.07
CA ASN A 967 0.80 -3.17 15.95
C ASN A 967 1.29 -3.41 14.50
N GLN A 968 1.50 -2.35 13.71
CA GLN A 968 1.88 -2.47 12.29
C GLN A 968 3.40 -2.67 12.10
N GLU A 969 3.79 -3.30 10.98
CA GLU A 969 5.18 -3.62 10.65
C GLU A 969 5.98 -2.38 10.21
N ILE A 970 6.61 -1.71 11.17
CA ILE A 970 7.41 -0.48 10.96
C ILE A 970 8.94 -0.72 11.02
N GLY A 971 9.39 -1.98 10.94
CA GLY A 971 10.82 -2.33 10.95
C GLY A 971 11.61 -1.76 9.76
N LEU A 972 10.95 -1.51 8.61
CA LEU A 972 11.58 -0.97 7.40
C LEU A 972 11.82 0.55 7.42
N TRP A 973 11.40 1.25 8.48
CA TRP A 973 11.58 2.70 8.62
C TRP A 973 13.05 3.10 8.81
N ASP A 974 13.54 4.03 7.98
CA ASP A 974 14.81 4.73 8.24
C ASP A 974 14.65 5.67 9.45
N VAL A 975 15.15 5.23 10.59
CA VAL A 975 15.21 6.00 11.84
C VAL A 975 16.62 6.53 12.17
N SER A 976 17.58 6.40 11.24
CA SER A 976 19.00 6.78 11.45
C SER A 976 19.21 8.25 11.80
N SER A 977 18.28 9.13 11.40
CA SER A 977 18.26 10.57 11.74
C SER A 977 17.58 10.90 13.09
N VAL A 978 16.92 9.93 13.73
CA VAL A 978 16.03 10.19 14.88
C VAL A 978 16.82 10.29 16.19
N THR A 979 16.87 11.50 16.76
CA THR A 979 17.63 11.79 18.00
C THR A 979 16.84 11.58 19.28
N ASN A 980 15.50 11.53 19.20
CA ASN A 980 14.59 11.45 20.35
C ASN A 980 13.40 10.51 20.06
N MET A 981 13.39 9.38 20.78
CA MET A 981 12.34 8.35 20.76
C MET A 981 11.71 8.15 22.15
N SER A 982 11.87 9.12 23.06
CA SER A 982 11.30 8.98 24.42
C SER A 982 9.78 8.83 24.39
N ASP A 983 9.26 7.96 25.28
CA ASP A 983 7.85 7.56 25.34
C ASP A 983 7.25 6.97 24.04
N LEU A 984 8.04 6.63 23.00
CA LEU A 984 7.52 6.32 21.64
C LEU A 984 6.29 5.39 21.62
N PHE A 985 6.40 4.25 22.30
CA PHE A 985 5.35 3.23 22.43
C PHE A 985 4.82 3.11 23.88
N PHE A 986 4.99 4.14 24.73
CA PHE A 986 4.54 4.13 26.13
C PHE A 986 3.06 3.70 26.22
N ALA A 987 2.78 2.63 26.96
CA ALA A 987 1.44 2.06 27.15
C ALA A 987 0.66 1.73 25.85
N SER A 988 1.36 1.41 24.76
CA SER A 988 0.78 0.88 23.52
C SER A 988 0.53 -0.61 23.71
N SER A 989 -0.68 -0.97 24.13
CA SER A 989 -0.95 -2.29 24.71
C SER A 989 -0.80 -3.47 23.74
N ALA A 990 -1.13 -3.28 22.46
CA ALA A 990 -1.04 -4.33 21.45
C ALA A 990 0.38 -4.54 20.88
N PHE A 991 1.22 -3.49 20.95
CA PHE A 991 2.44 -3.38 20.16
C PHE A 991 3.51 -4.45 20.47
N ASN A 992 3.89 -5.18 19.43
CA ASN A 992 4.93 -6.21 19.39
C ASN A 992 5.53 -6.38 17.97
N ALA A 993 5.48 -5.37 17.11
CA ALA A 993 6.15 -5.44 15.80
C ALA A 993 7.68 -5.51 15.96
N ASP A 994 8.38 -6.22 15.08
CA ASP A 994 9.83 -6.28 15.12
C ASP A 994 10.48 -4.94 14.72
N LEU A 995 11.57 -4.62 15.39
CA LEU A 995 12.37 -3.41 15.25
C LEU A 995 13.88 -3.74 15.17
N SER A 996 14.26 -5.01 14.99
CA SER A 996 15.64 -5.49 14.92
C SER A 996 16.50 -4.73 13.90
N THR A 997 15.88 -4.33 12.78
CA THR A 997 16.46 -3.60 11.64
C THR A 997 16.71 -2.10 11.87
N TRP A 998 16.24 -1.51 12.98
CA TRP A 998 16.33 -0.05 13.21
C TRP A 998 17.76 0.42 13.56
N ASP A 999 18.32 1.31 12.73
CA ASP A 999 19.53 2.07 13.07
C ASP A 999 19.21 3.17 14.12
N VAL A 1000 19.37 2.81 15.40
CA VAL A 1000 19.21 3.73 16.52
C VAL A 1000 20.51 4.49 16.88
N SER A 1001 21.55 4.48 16.03
CA SER A 1001 22.89 5.04 16.35
C SER A 1001 22.91 6.56 16.60
N SER A 1002 21.90 7.31 16.14
CA SER A 1002 21.68 8.72 16.49
C SER A 1002 20.84 8.96 17.75
N ALA A 1003 20.19 7.93 18.30
CA ALA A 1003 19.20 8.08 19.36
C ALA A 1003 19.85 8.47 20.70
N THR A 1004 19.60 9.71 21.15
CA THR A 1004 20.17 10.23 22.41
C THR A 1004 19.28 9.95 23.62
N ASN A 1005 17.99 9.72 23.40
CA ASN A 1005 16.95 9.60 24.43
C ASN A 1005 15.90 8.54 24.06
N LEU A 1006 15.99 7.39 24.74
CA LEU A 1006 15.11 6.22 24.62
C LEU A 1006 14.22 6.06 25.89
N SER A 1007 14.19 7.08 26.77
CA SER A 1007 13.52 6.93 28.07
C SER A 1007 12.05 6.61 27.95
N ARG A 1008 11.61 5.60 28.73
CA ARG A 1008 10.22 5.10 28.79
C ARG A 1008 9.64 4.61 27.45
N MET A 1009 10.49 4.31 26.45
CA MET A 1009 10.08 3.97 25.07
C MET A 1009 9.03 2.85 25.00
N PHE A 1010 9.22 1.72 25.69
CA PHE A 1010 8.29 0.58 25.68
C PHE A 1010 7.49 0.44 26.98
N ARG A 1011 7.57 1.42 27.88
CA ARG A 1011 7.03 1.32 29.25
C ARG A 1011 5.51 1.07 29.24
N GLY A 1012 5.09 -0.14 29.61
CA GLY A 1012 3.68 -0.55 29.59
C GLY A 1012 3.18 -1.06 28.24
N ALA A 1013 4.05 -1.30 27.25
CA ALA A 1013 3.72 -2.04 26.04
C ALA A 1013 3.57 -3.53 26.42
N ASN A 1014 2.33 -3.92 26.77
CA ASN A 1014 2.05 -5.17 27.47
C ASN A 1014 2.23 -6.44 26.62
N ASN A 1015 2.44 -6.29 25.31
CA ASN A 1015 2.72 -7.41 24.40
C ASN A 1015 4.19 -7.44 23.93
N PHE A 1016 5.01 -6.43 24.25
CA PHE A 1016 6.32 -6.26 23.62
C PHE A 1016 7.37 -7.24 24.16
N ASP A 1017 7.80 -8.16 23.31
CA ASP A 1017 8.82 -9.18 23.53
C ASP A 1017 9.64 -9.43 22.25
N GLN A 1018 10.38 -8.40 21.81
CA GLN A 1018 11.26 -8.48 20.62
C GLN A 1018 12.75 -8.41 20.98
N ASN A 1019 13.58 -8.96 20.11
CA ASN A 1019 15.04 -8.96 20.24
C ASN A 1019 15.65 -7.65 19.71
N LEU A 1020 16.29 -6.87 20.59
CA LEU A 1020 16.94 -5.60 20.25
C LEU A 1020 18.47 -5.65 20.45
N ALA A 1021 19.08 -6.83 20.32
CA ALA A 1021 20.51 -7.05 20.58
C ALA A 1021 21.42 -6.21 19.66
N ASP A 1022 21.09 -6.12 18.38
CA ASP A 1022 21.93 -5.52 17.34
C ASP A 1022 21.86 -3.99 17.27
N TRP A 1023 20.99 -3.35 18.07
CA TRP A 1023 20.87 -1.90 18.19
C TRP A 1023 22.15 -1.22 18.70
N ASP A 1024 22.79 -0.36 17.91
CA ASP A 1024 23.88 0.50 18.40
C ASP A 1024 23.34 1.67 19.25
N ILE A 1025 23.11 1.41 20.52
CA ILE A 1025 22.77 2.44 21.51
C ILE A 1025 23.98 3.28 21.98
N SER A 1026 25.10 3.35 21.23
CA SER A 1026 26.28 4.15 21.60
C SER A 1026 25.97 5.64 21.79
N SER A 1027 24.96 6.19 21.11
CA SER A 1027 24.47 7.56 21.35
C SER A 1027 23.55 7.72 22.57
N ALA A 1028 22.99 6.65 23.13
CA ALA A 1028 21.98 6.73 24.17
C ALA A 1028 22.53 7.34 25.47
N SER A 1029 21.96 8.48 25.87
CA SER A 1029 22.31 9.20 27.12
C SER A 1029 21.25 9.04 28.21
N ASN A 1030 20.03 8.68 27.82
CA ASN A 1030 18.90 8.49 28.73
C ASN A 1030 18.04 7.30 28.29
N MET A 1031 18.12 6.20 29.05
CA MET A 1031 17.33 4.97 28.87
C MET A 1031 16.49 4.67 30.13
N SER A 1032 16.18 5.71 30.92
CA SER A 1032 15.42 5.56 32.16
C SER A 1032 14.05 4.96 31.88
N ASP A 1033 13.73 3.88 32.60
CA ASP A 1033 12.47 3.13 32.48
C ASP A 1033 12.11 2.61 31.08
N THR A 1034 13.08 2.44 30.17
CA THR A 1034 12.85 1.99 28.76
C THR A 1034 12.00 0.72 28.65
N PHE A 1035 12.27 -0.29 29.49
CA PHE A 1035 11.56 -1.58 29.55
C PHE A 1035 10.80 -1.78 30.87
N SER A 1036 10.65 -0.75 31.71
CA SER A 1036 9.95 -0.89 32.99
C SER A 1036 8.46 -1.20 32.77
N VAL A 1037 7.93 -2.25 33.41
CA VAL A 1037 6.57 -2.75 33.16
C VAL A 1037 6.37 -3.16 31.69
N THR A 1038 7.38 -3.82 31.11
CA THR A 1038 7.36 -4.45 29.79
C THR A 1038 7.71 -5.93 29.98
N PRO A 1039 6.97 -6.89 29.39
CA PRO A 1039 7.14 -8.31 29.68
C PRO A 1039 8.13 -9.01 28.70
N LEU A 1040 9.25 -8.35 28.40
CA LEU A 1040 10.36 -8.97 27.66
C LEU A 1040 10.70 -10.36 28.26
N SER A 1041 10.82 -11.36 27.40
CA SER A 1041 11.32 -12.67 27.77
C SER A 1041 12.77 -12.60 28.24
N THR A 1042 13.14 -13.56 29.09
CA THR A 1042 14.52 -13.71 29.53
C THR A 1042 15.48 -14.01 28.38
N SER A 1043 15.01 -14.61 27.28
CA SER A 1043 15.83 -14.83 26.08
C SER A 1043 16.21 -13.51 25.40
N ASN A 1044 15.22 -12.66 25.12
CA ASN A 1044 15.44 -11.37 24.45
C ASN A 1044 16.20 -10.40 25.35
N TYR A 1045 15.88 -10.34 26.65
CA TYR A 1045 16.62 -9.48 27.59
C TYR A 1045 18.06 -9.93 27.81
N ASP A 1046 18.34 -11.24 27.82
CA ASP A 1046 19.71 -11.76 27.88
C ASP A 1046 20.51 -11.39 26.63
N ALA A 1047 19.94 -11.57 25.43
CA ALA A 1047 20.58 -11.22 24.17
C ALA A 1047 20.95 -9.72 24.12
N ILE A 1048 20.00 -8.86 24.49
CA ILE A 1048 20.19 -7.40 24.63
C ILE A 1048 21.35 -7.07 25.57
N LEU A 1049 21.35 -7.61 26.80
CA LEU A 1049 22.42 -7.36 27.77
C LEU A 1049 23.78 -7.85 27.28
N ILE A 1050 23.83 -9.03 26.66
CA ILE A 1050 25.06 -9.65 26.14
C ILE A 1050 25.66 -8.83 25.01
N ALA A 1051 24.87 -8.44 24.01
CA ALA A 1051 25.36 -7.65 22.87
C ALA A 1051 25.81 -6.25 23.29
N TRP A 1052 25.00 -5.53 24.09
CA TRP A 1052 25.34 -4.17 24.55
C TRP A 1052 26.57 -4.15 25.47
N SER A 1053 26.86 -5.24 26.19
CA SER A 1053 28.12 -5.37 26.96
C SER A 1053 29.37 -5.52 26.09
N GLN A 1054 29.23 -6.02 24.85
CA GLN A 1054 30.33 -6.25 23.93
C GLN A 1054 30.64 -5.04 23.03
N ASN A 1055 29.66 -4.14 22.85
CA ASN A 1055 29.85 -2.90 22.09
C ASN A 1055 30.96 -2.03 22.72
N PRO A 1056 32.10 -1.78 22.04
CA PRO A 1056 33.22 -1.06 22.63
C PRO A 1056 32.88 0.41 22.93
N ASN A 1057 32.01 1.00 22.10
CA ASN A 1057 31.62 2.41 22.13
C ASN A 1057 30.49 2.70 23.14
N ILE A 1058 29.93 1.68 23.80
CA ILE A 1058 28.80 1.84 24.71
C ILE A 1058 29.09 2.87 25.82
N LYS A 1059 28.17 3.81 26.02
CA LYS A 1059 28.32 4.94 26.95
C LYS A 1059 28.40 4.51 28.40
N ASN A 1060 29.10 5.32 29.20
CA ASN A 1060 29.21 5.12 30.65
C ASN A 1060 28.07 5.86 31.38
N GLY A 1061 27.67 5.37 32.56
CA GLY A 1061 26.75 6.06 33.47
C GLY A 1061 25.28 6.10 33.01
N VAL A 1062 24.87 5.23 32.10
CA VAL A 1062 23.48 5.15 31.61
C VAL A 1062 22.59 4.54 32.70
N LYS A 1063 21.35 5.02 32.80
CA LYS A 1063 20.31 4.44 33.65
C LYS A 1063 19.38 3.60 32.78
N LEU A 1064 19.17 2.33 33.10
CA LEU A 1064 18.27 1.41 32.42
C LEU A 1064 17.21 0.91 33.42
N GLY A 1065 15.93 1.12 33.12
CA GLY A 1065 14.82 0.54 33.90
C GLY A 1065 14.13 -0.57 33.13
N ALA A 1066 14.00 -1.73 33.77
CA ALA A 1066 13.41 -2.96 33.25
C ALA A 1066 12.71 -3.74 34.38
N THR A 1067 11.95 -3.03 35.22
CA THR A 1067 11.50 -3.49 36.56
C THR A 1067 10.60 -4.73 36.63
N SER A 1068 10.17 -5.24 35.49
CA SER A 1068 9.35 -6.46 35.33
C SER A 1068 10.11 -7.61 34.66
N THR A 1069 11.34 -7.36 34.21
CA THR A 1069 12.10 -8.23 33.32
C THR A 1069 13.20 -8.96 34.10
N HIS A 1070 13.32 -10.27 33.87
CA HIS A 1070 14.35 -11.11 34.48
C HIS A 1070 15.41 -11.52 33.45
N TYR A 1071 16.68 -11.49 33.86
CA TYR A 1071 17.82 -12.02 33.10
C TYR A 1071 18.22 -13.41 33.62
N SER A 1072 18.86 -14.27 32.82
CA SER A 1072 19.35 -15.59 33.27
C SER A 1072 20.82 -15.57 33.70
N SER A 1073 21.32 -16.72 34.15
CA SER A 1073 22.74 -16.90 34.47
C SER A 1073 23.67 -16.70 33.26
N ALA A 1074 23.17 -16.74 32.03
CA ALA A 1074 23.94 -16.45 30.81
C ALA A 1074 24.34 -14.97 30.72
N ALA A 1075 23.40 -14.04 30.95
CA ALA A 1075 23.66 -12.61 30.87
C ALA A 1075 24.26 -11.99 32.15
N GLN A 1076 24.38 -12.74 33.25
CA GLN A 1076 24.92 -12.25 34.54
C GLN A 1076 26.25 -11.49 34.36
N SER A 1077 27.22 -12.07 33.64
CA SER A 1077 28.53 -11.42 33.44
C SER A 1077 28.49 -10.18 32.55
N ALA A 1078 27.60 -10.15 31.55
CA ALA A 1078 27.38 -9.00 30.68
C ALA A 1078 26.76 -7.82 31.45
N ARG A 1079 25.72 -8.13 32.25
CA ARG A 1079 25.06 -7.19 33.17
C ARG A 1079 26.03 -6.64 34.22
N ASP A 1080 26.86 -7.50 34.81
CA ASP A 1080 27.87 -7.09 35.80
C ASP A 1080 28.97 -6.22 35.18
N PHE A 1081 29.34 -6.44 33.91
CA PHE A 1081 30.25 -5.55 33.18
C PHE A 1081 29.64 -4.15 32.97
N LEU A 1082 28.38 -4.08 32.51
CA LEU A 1082 27.67 -2.81 32.33
C LEU A 1082 27.57 -2.02 33.65
N ILE A 1083 27.27 -2.69 34.77
CA ILE A 1083 27.19 -2.04 36.09
C ILE A 1083 28.58 -1.62 36.61
N ASN A 1084 29.56 -2.53 36.63
CA ASN A 1084 30.83 -2.29 37.35
C ASN A 1084 31.87 -1.52 36.51
N GLU A 1085 32.00 -1.83 35.21
CA GLU A 1085 33.03 -1.25 34.33
C GLU A 1085 32.50 -0.05 33.54
N LYS A 1086 31.24 -0.08 33.09
CA LYS A 1086 30.56 1.05 32.42
C LYS A 1086 29.77 1.94 33.39
N GLY A 1087 29.61 1.55 34.66
CA GLY A 1087 28.98 2.37 35.69
C GLY A 1087 27.47 2.57 35.53
N TRP A 1088 26.77 1.61 34.91
CA TRP A 1088 25.33 1.70 34.66
C TRP A 1088 24.48 1.51 35.93
N GLU A 1089 23.36 2.21 36.00
CA GLU A 1089 22.29 1.94 36.97
C GLU A 1089 21.21 1.09 36.30
N ILE A 1090 21.28 -0.23 36.45
CA ILE A 1090 20.28 -1.18 35.93
C ILE A 1090 19.28 -1.54 37.04
N ASN A 1091 18.00 -1.28 36.79
CA ASN A 1091 16.89 -1.55 37.71
C ASN A 1091 15.91 -2.55 37.07
N ASP A 1092 16.26 -3.83 37.18
CA ASP A 1092 15.50 -4.97 36.65
C ASP A 1092 14.93 -5.87 37.78
N ALA A 1093 14.18 -6.91 37.43
CA ALA A 1093 13.57 -7.82 38.41
C ALA A 1093 14.57 -8.84 39.02
N GLY A 1094 15.86 -8.75 38.68
CA GLY A 1094 16.90 -9.67 39.13
C GLY A 1094 16.97 -10.98 38.33
N LEU A 1095 17.91 -11.84 38.74
CA LEU A 1095 18.15 -13.15 38.13
C LEU A 1095 16.87 -14.01 38.13
N PHE A 1096 16.53 -14.62 36.99
CA PHE A 1096 15.48 -15.62 36.89
C PHE A 1096 15.88 -16.89 37.66
N ILE A 1097 15.17 -17.17 38.75
CA ILE A 1097 15.30 -18.40 39.51
C ILE A 1097 14.11 -19.30 39.15
N ALA A 1098 14.37 -20.36 38.37
CA ALA A 1098 13.37 -21.36 38.07
C ALA A 1098 12.87 -22.05 39.37
N PRO A 1099 11.55 -22.24 39.54
CA PRO A 1099 10.95 -22.77 40.77
C PRO A 1099 11.10 -24.29 40.95
#